data_AF-A0A979GK02-F1
#
_entry.id   AF-A0A979GK02-F1
#
_cell.length_a   1.000
_cell.length_b   1.000
_cell.length_c   1.000
_cell.angle_alpha   90.00
_cell.angle_beta   90.00
_cell.angle_gamma   90.00
#
_symmetry.space_group_name_H-M   'P 1'
#
loop_
_entity.id
_entity.type
_entity.pdbx_description
1 polymer ?
#
loop_
_entity_poly.entity_id
_entity_poly.type
_entity_poly.pdbx_seq_one_letter_code
_entity_poly.pdbx_strand_id
1 'polypeptide(L)'
;MIEYFELGERLDSSGRDSLYPQTISLLKACENHPYVTVRELRFSEINDNRSEYLIIDAADGTVASGNQARIRRKERLAIEVNPKSSIPILVHALRKDFPVLSHQHAGEPGSPRILCLYEASWSAVERSWTPERFLERIFWWLRESAELHLHREDQPLEQLFYLSPYQLILPANYPDYHHATDNKLSLQMVSEGRPIILRAVPEQDTSSVKPFRLLTIAVPPVDVSTVATYPDNLGKLEEQLNEWGSELLKPLTDAVYEAIPSDGIRPTSGKGEGLLILLWIPRLRNGETERTDVMGYVVQSSLGELATALDMLAPKNERGVQHRVRLLGGSISTKWRQLPLLPVEIRSAMKATHARDISAVDSESAAFRGILAGVGALGSTLADIWIRMGWGTWTFIDPDRLLPHNLSRHIGFDCHIGVSKPHIIQHIAKSIYPHEPLPQAIHKSILDDDDDIAKAMNEADLVVDVSTTFEVPRTLALKDDIPRIVSLFLTPSGQSSVMLMEDVDRQCRIDAIEGQYYRAILSSEWGSTHLQHNYGDRWVGGGCRDISVRMSSECIHVHAGILSRQLRQTALKGNARLCIWVSDEISGAMDAHEIELYSVVSIISGEWVVKYDQGLAQKLQHTRLQALPNETGGAIVGITDFKNKTIILVDVLPEPIDSKSSPASFVRGEAGQQEALERVHQLTARVVDYVGEWHSHPQGFSAKASNEDDNLIKKLHQKMRVEGLPAVMLIVAENDINIVVR
;
A
#
# COMPACT_ATOMS: atom_id res chain seq x y z
N MET A 1 -45.90 -20.68 -28.66
CA MET A 1 -46.54 -19.63 -27.84
C MET A 1 -45.46 -19.09 -26.90
N ILE A 2 -45.30 -17.78 -26.75
CA ILE A 2 -44.26 -17.22 -25.86
C ILE A 2 -44.82 -17.18 -24.46
N GLU A 3 -44.13 -17.80 -23.50
CA GLU A 3 -44.51 -17.74 -22.09
C GLU A 3 -43.80 -16.59 -21.38
N TYR A 4 -44.55 -15.91 -20.52
CA TYR A 4 -44.05 -14.83 -19.68
C TYR A 4 -44.30 -15.17 -18.21
N PHE A 5 -43.41 -14.70 -17.34
CA PHE A 5 -43.66 -14.62 -15.91
C PHE A 5 -44.70 -13.53 -15.62
N GLU A 6 -45.51 -13.75 -14.61
CA GLU A 6 -46.44 -12.77 -14.08
C GLU A 6 -45.96 -12.30 -12.70
N LEU A 7 -45.61 -11.02 -12.60
CA LEU A 7 -45.16 -10.41 -11.35
C LEU A 7 -46.31 -9.64 -10.69
N GLY A 8 -46.60 -9.94 -9.43
CA GLY A 8 -47.62 -9.23 -8.65
C GLY A 8 -49.03 -9.29 -9.23
N GLU A 9 -49.90 -8.46 -8.66
CA GLU A 9 -51.31 -8.31 -9.06
C GLU A 9 -51.50 -7.10 -9.97
N ARG A 10 -52.44 -7.19 -10.90
CA ARG A 10 -52.72 -6.10 -11.84
C ARG A 10 -53.37 -4.93 -11.10
N LEU A 11 -52.88 -3.73 -11.34
CA LEU A 11 -53.41 -2.51 -10.74
C LEU A 11 -54.58 -1.97 -11.58
N ASP A 12 -55.77 -1.91 -10.99
CA ASP A 12 -56.96 -1.30 -11.59
C ASP A 12 -56.82 0.23 -11.70
N SER A 13 -57.64 0.86 -12.55
CA SER A 13 -57.55 2.30 -12.86
C SER A 13 -57.69 3.22 -11.63
N SER A 14 -58.34 2.78 -10.56
CA SER A 14 -58.50 3.51 -9.29
C SER A 14 -57.24 3.51 -8.40
N GLY A 15 -56.27 2.62 -8.64
CA GLY A 15 -55.06 2.50 -7.82
C GLY A 15 -53.91 3.43 -8.23
N ARG A 16 -54.03 4.13 -9.37
CA ARG A 16 -52.97 4.96 -9.95
C ARG A 16 -52.61 6.20 -9.14
N ASP A 17 -53.51 6.69 -8.29
CA ASP A 17 -53.27 7.85 -7.42
C ASP A 17 -52.34 7.52 -6.23
N SER A 18 -52.05 6.23 -6.00
CA SER A 18 -51.20 5.73 -4.91
C SER A 18 -49.79 5.33 -5.36
N LEU A 19 -49.41 5.61 -6.62
CA LEU A 19 -48.11 5.21 -7.17
C LEU A 19 -46.95 6.01 -6.59
N TYR A 20 -45.77 5.40 -6.54
CA TYR A 20 -44.56 6.14 -6.20
C TYR A 20 -44.27 7.24 -7.23
N PRO A 21 -43.71 8.40 -6.81
CA PRO A 21 -43.36 9.47 -7.74
C PRO A 21 -42.45 9.03 -8.89
N GLN A 22 -41.49 8.13 -8.61
CA GLN A 22 -40.61 7.54 -9.61
C GLN A 22 -41.39 6.71 -10.64
N THR A 23 -42.38 5.92 -10.21
CA THR A 23 -43.24 5.12 -11.10
C THR A 23 -44.06 6.02 -12.02
N ILE A 24 -44.61 7.12 -11.50
CA ILE A 24 -45.35 8.10 -12.30
C ILE A 24 -44.45 8.74 -13.35
N SER A 25 -43.22 9.10 -12.97
CA SER A 25 -42.26 9.70 -13.89
C SER A 25 -41.82 8.72 -14.98
N LEU A 26 -41.59 7.45 -14.63
CA LEU A 26 -41.26 6.37 -15.56
C LEU A 26 -42.40 6.06 -16.52
N LEU A 27 -43.64 6.02 -16.02
CA LEU A 27 -44.82 5.81 -16.84
C LEU A 27 -44.94 6.89 -17.92
N LYS A 28 -44.82 8.16 -17.54
CA LYS A 28 -44.85 9.29 -18.49
C LYS A 28 -43.72 9.20 -19.53
N ALA A 29 -42.51 8.87 -19.11
CA ALA A 29 -41.39 8.70 -20.02
C ALA A 29 -41.63 7.54 -21.00
N CYS A 30 -42.16 6.40 -20.52
CA CYS A 30 -42.49 5.26 -21.36
C CYS A 30 -43.60 5.58 -22.37
N GLU A 31 -44.67 6.27 -21.95
CA GLU A 31 -45.78 6.68 -22.83
C GLU A 31 -45.34 7.65 -23.93
N ASN A 32 -44.33 8.49 -23.65
CA ASN A 32 -43.77 9.44 -24.62
C ASN A 32 -42.64 8.84 -25.48
N HIS A 33 -42.18 7.62 -25.18
CA HIS A 33 -41.02 7.03 -25.86
C HIS A 33 -41.45 6.23 -27.10
N PRO A 34 -40.92 6.52 -28.31
CA PRO A 34 -41.42 5.95 -29.57
C PRO A 34 -41.24 4.43 -29.70
N TYR A 35 -40.30 3.86 -28.94
CA TYR A 35 -39.92 2.44 -29.01
C TYR A 35 -40.39 1.60 -27.81
N VAL A 36 -41.21 2.18 -26.93
CA VAL A 36 -41.76 1.51 -25.74
C VAL A 36 -43.28 1.45 -25.86
N THR A 37 -43.86 0.28 -25.57
CA THR A 37 -45.32 0.13 -25.44
C THR A 37 -45.64 -0.30 -24.02
N VAL A 38 -46.28 0.58 -23.24
CA VAL A 38 -46.80 0.24 -21.91
C VAL A 38 -47.98 -0.71 -22.05
N ARG A 39 -47.95 -1.82 -21.31
CA ARG A 39 -49.00 -2.85 -21.30
C ARG A 39 -49.93 -2.70 -20.12
N GLU A 40 -49.37 -2.69 -18.92
CA GLU A 40 -50.11 -2.62 -17.68
C GLU A 40 -49.19 -2.21 -16.52
N LEU A 41 -49.82 -1.82 -15.42
CA LEU A 41 -49.19 -1.62 -14.12
C LEU A 41 -49.58 -2.78 -13.22
N ARG A 42 -48.63 -3.26 -12.44
CA ARG A 42 -48.84 -4.31 -11.43
C ARG A 42 -48.17 -3.89 -10.13
N PHE A 43 -48.54 -4.52 -9.02
CA PHE A 43 -47.90 -4.29 -7.73
C PHE A 43 -47.83 -5.58 -6.91
N SER A 44 -46.90 -5.65 -5.98
CA SER A 44 -46.86 -6.69 -4.96
C SER A 44 -46.55 -6.06 -3.61
N GLU A 45 -47.22 -6.49 -2.56
CA GLU A 45 -47.01 -5.99 -1.21
C GLU A 45 -46.83 -7.17 -0.24
N ILE A 46 -45.65 -7.25 0.37
CA ILE A 46 -45.30 -8.30 1.32
C ILE A 46 -44.72 -7.62 2.57
N ASN A 47 -45.31 -7.86 3.74
CA ASN A 47 -44.83 -7.31 5.02
C ASN A 47 -44.56 -5.79 4.98
N ASP A 48 -45.51 -5.00 4.47
CA ASP A 48 -45.39 -3.53 4.30
C ASP A 48 -44.25 -3.10 3.34
N ASN A 49 -43.70 -4.02 2.55
CA ASN A 49 -42.78 -3.73 1.46
C ASN A 49 -43.51 -3.85 0.11
N ARG A 50 -43.77 -2.70 -0.51
CA ARG A 50 -44.49 -2.60 -1.78
C ARG A 50 -43.51 -2.37 -2.93
N SER A 51 -43.61 -3.24 -3.94
CA SER A 51 -42.94 -3.09 -5.24
C SER A 51 -43.98 -2.81 -6.32
N GLU A 52 -43.72 -1.82 -7.17
CA GLU A 52 -44.58 -1.45 -8.31
C GLU A 52 -43.90 -1.84 -9.61
N TYR A 53 -44.63 -2.46 -10.54
CA TYR A 53 -44.08 -2.96 -11.79
C TYR A 53 -44.76 -2.28 -12.98
N LEU A 54 -43.97 -1.63 -13.83
CA LEU A 54 -44.40 -1.11 -15.12
C LEU A 54 -44.07 -2.13 -16.22
N ILE A 55 -45.09 -2.80 -16.76
CA ILE A 55 -44.91 -3.81 -17.80
C ILE A 55 -44.85 -3.14 -19.16
N ILE A 56 -43.72 -3.29 -19.85
CA ILE A 56 -43.47 -2.69 -21.16
C ILE A 56 -43.08 -3.75 -22.18
N ASP A 57 -43.41 -3.50 -23.44
CA ASP A 57 -42.69 -4.10 -24.55
C ASP A 57 -41.64 -3.09 -25.07
N ALA A 58 -40.36 -3.47 -25.07
CA ALA A 58 -39.25 -2.65 -25.56
C ALA A 58 -38.80 -3.15 -26.95
N ALA A 59 -38.81 -2.28 -27.96
CA ALA A 59 -38.40 -2.60 -29.33
C ALA A 59 -37.92 -1.36 -30.12
N ASP A 60 -36.61 -1.06 -30.09
CA ASP A 60 -35.99 0.06 -30.84
C ASP A 60 -35.49 -0.33 -32.24
N GLY A 61 -35.62 -1.61 -32.61
CA GLY A 61 -35.20 -2.13 -33.91
C GLY A 61 -33.69 -2.34 -34.07
N THR A 62 -32.87 -2.07 -33.04
CA THR A 62 -31.41 -2.17 -33.13
C THR A 62 -30.87 -3.58 -32.88
N VAL A 63 -31.66 -4.44 -32.24
CA VAL A 63 -31.30 -5.86 -32.02
C VAL A 63 -31.47 -6.66 -33.32
N ALA A 64 -30.39 -7.29 -33.80
CA ALA A 64 -30.44 -8.15 -34.99
C ALA A 64 -31.29 -9.41 -34.77
N SER A 65 -31.99 -9.86 -35.82
CA SER A 65 -32.72 -11.14 -35.75
C SER A 65 -31.72 -12.30 -35.79
N GLY A 66 -31.90 -13.29 -34.91
CA GLY A 66 -31.00 -14.44 -34.85
C GLY A 66 -29.62 -14.14 -34.26
N ASN A 67 -29.48 -13.07 -33.47
CA ASN A 67 -28.24 -12.80 -32.74
C ASN A 67 -27.86 -13.99 -31.83
N GLN A 68 -26.56 -14.13 -31.59
CA GLN A 68 -26.00 -15.28 -30.87
C GLN A 68 -26.50 -15.35 -29.41
N ALA A 69 -26.72 -14.20 -28.78
CA ALA A 69 -27.24 -14.11 -27.43
C ALA A 69 -28.72 -14.53 -27.29
N ARG A 70 -29.47 -14.70 -28.39
CA ARG A 70 -30.91 -15.03 -28.40
C ARG A 70 -31.82 -13.97 -27.76
N ILE A 71 -31.42 -12.70 -27.81
CA ILE A 71 -32.28 -11.56 -27.46
C ILE A 71 -33.26 -11.32 -28.60
N ARG A 72 -34.54 -11.10 -28.32
CA ARG A 72 -35.54 -10.81 -29.35
C ARG A 72 -35.57 -9.32 -29.67
N ARG A 73 -35.93 -8.99 -30.91
CA ARG A 73 -36.21 -7.61 -31.36
C ARG A 73 -37.25 -6.86 -30.54
N LYS A 74 -38.11 -7.62 -29.86
CA LYS A 74 -39.14 -7.13 -28.96
C LYS A 74 -39.10 -7.98 -27.70
N GLU A 75 -38.66 -7.39 -26.60
CA GLU A 75 -38.64 -8.03 -25.29
C GLU A 75 -39.72 -7.43 -24.39
N ARG A 76 -40.35 -8.29 -23.59
CA ARG A 76 -41.29 -7.85 -22.55
C ARG A 76 -40.54 -7.75 -21.23
N LEU A 77 -40.53 -6.54 -20.67
CA LEU A 77 -39.82 -6.21 -19.46
C LEU A 77 -40.78 -5.69 -18.39
N ALA A 78 -40.44 -5.88 -17.12
CA ALA A 78 -41.07 -5.17 -16.01
C ALA A 78 -40.03 -4.25 -15.36
N ILE A 79 -40.32 -2.95 -15.33
CA ILE A 79 -39.53 -2.00 -14.54
C ILE A 79 -40.12 -1.99 -13.13
N GLU A 80 -39.40 -2.56 -12.17
CA GLU A 80 -39.76 -2.55 -10.76
C GLU A 80 -39.32 -1.23 -10.12
N VAL A 81 -40.17 -0.65 -9.29
CA VAL A 81 -39.88 0.51 -8.43
C VAL A 81 -40.20 0.14 -6.99
N ASN A 82 -39.18 0.18 -6.13
CA ASN A 82 -39.30 -0.03 -4.69
C ASN A 82 -38.30 0.88 -3.94
N PRO A 83 -38.75 2.05 -3.43
CA PRO A 83 -37.89 2.98 -2.69
C PRO A 83 -37.26 2.44 -1.41
N LYS A 84 -37.79 1.33 -0.85
CA LYS A 84 -37.23 0.67 0.34
C LYS A 84 -36.09 -0.31 -0.02
N SER A 85 -35.85 -0.58 -1.30
CA SER A 85 -34.77 -1.46 -1.79
C SER A 85 -33.42 -0.74 -1.88
N SER A 86 -32.32 -1.50 -1.78
CA SER A 86 -30.96 -0.98 -1.98
C SER A 86 -30.71 -0.48 -3.41
N ILE A 87 -31.39 -1.10 -4.39
CA ILE A 87 -31.50 -0.61 -5.77
C ILE A 87 -33.00 -0.36 -5.99
N PRO A 88 -33.45 0.90 -5.91
CA PRO A 88 -34.86 1.22 -5.96
C PRO A 88 -35.55 0.94 -7.30
N ILE A 89 -34.79 0.80 -8.38
CA ILE A 89 -35.34 0.59 -9.72
C ILE A 89 -34.60 -0.56 -10.40
N LEU A 90 -35.33 -1.63 -10.73
CA LEU A 90 -34.81 -2.84 -11.36
C LEU A 90 -35.55 -3.17 -12.65
N VAL A 91 -34.92 -3.90 -13.55
CA VAL A 91 -35.54 -4.31 -14.82
C VAL A 91 -35.54 -5.83 -14.93
N HIS A 92 -36.74 -6.40 -15.04
CA HIS A 92 -36.99 -7.84 -15.11
C HIS A 92 -37.34 -8.25 -16.53
N ALA A 93 -36.59 -9.20 -17.11
CA ALA A 93 -36.91 -9.81 -18.38
C ALA A 93 -37.96 -10.92 -18.20
N LEU A 94 -39.22 -10.64 -18.57
CA LEU A 94 -40.36 -11.50 -18.23
C LEU A 94 -40.46 -12.76 -19.08
N ARG A 95 -39.76 -12.84 -20.20
CA ARG A 95 -39.81 -14.00 -21.09
C ARG A 95 -39.18 -15.21 -20.39
N LYS A 96 -39.91 -16.33 -20.24
CA LYS A 96 -39.43 -17.49 -19.48
C LYS A 96 -38.17 -18.14 -20.08
N ASP A 97 -38.02 -18.10 -21.39
CA ASP A 97 -36.84 -18.59 -22.12
C ASP A 97 -35.79 -17.48 -22.38
N PHE A 98 -35.78 -16.40 -21.60
CA PHE A 98 -34.77 -15.34 -21.72
C PHE A 98 -33.36 -15.89 -21.43
N PRO A 99 -32.35 -15.56 -22.26
CA PRO A 99 -31.01 -16.13 -22.16
C PRO A 99 -30.30 -15.73 -20.87
N VAL A 100 -29.42 -16.62 -20.40
CA VAL A 100 -28.43 -16.30 -19.36
C VAL A 100 -27.31 -15.54 -20.04
N LEU A 101 -27.02 -14.33 -19.54
CA LEU A 101 -26.06 -13.40 -20.13
C LEU A 101 -25.25 -12.73 -19.01
N SER A 102 -24.14 -12.13 -19.43
CA SER A 102 -23.35 -11.16 -18.66
C SER A 102 -24.18 -10.01 -18.10
N HIS A 103 -23.75 -9.36 -17.02
CA HIS A 103 -24.43 -8.22 -16.40
C HIS A 103 -25.92 -8.49 -16.08
N GLN A 104 -26.19 -9.57 -15.37
CA GLN A 104 -27.49 -9.88 -14.76
C GLN A 104 -27.34 -9.97 -13.23
N HIS A 105 -28.32 -9.50 -12.47
CA HIS A 105 -28.35 -9.72 -11.02
C HIS A 105 -28.77 -11.16 -10.69
N ALA A 106 -28.32 -11.67 -9.56
CA ALA A 106 -28.83 -12.91 -8.99
C ALA A 106 -30.32 -12.75 -8.65
N GLY A 107 -31.14 -13.73 -9.05
CA GLY A 107 -32.58 -13.76 -8.78
C GLY A 107 -32.99 -15.07 -8.09
N GLU A 108 -34.23 -15.13 -7.64
CA GLU A 108 -34.79 -16.34 -7.02
C GLU A 108 -35.01 -17.47 -8.06
N PRO A 109 -34.93 -18.75 -7.65
CA PRO A 109 -35.25 -19.85 -8.53
C PRO A 109 -36.65 -19.69 -9.13
N GLY A 110 -36.75 -19.75 -10.47
CA GLY A 110 -38.04 -19.61 -11.16
C GLY A 110 -38.60 -18.19 -11.24
N SER A 111 -37.78 -17.15 -10.97
CA SER A 111 -38.14 -15.75 -11.22
C SER A 111 -37.62 -15.25 -12.58
N PRO A 112 -38.12 -14.10 -13.07
CA PRO A 112 -37.51 -13.37 -14.18
C PRO A 112 -36.02 -13.07 -13.94
N ARG A 113 -35.27 -12.96 -15.04
CA ARG A 113 -33.88 -12.48 -14.99
C ARG A 113 -33.87 -10.97 -14.79
N ILE A 114 -32.95 -10.46 -13.98
CA ILE A 114 -32.87 -9.04 -13.63
C ILE A 114 -31.64 -8.45 -14.31
N LEU A 115 -31.81 -7.36 -15.06
CA LEU A 115 -30.74 -6.73 -15.83
C LEU A 115 -29.87 -5.83 -14.92
N CYS A 116 -28.55 -5.95 -15.00
CA CYS A 116 -27.61 -5.04 -14.35
C CYS A 116 -27.27 -3.90 -15.32
N LEU A 117 -27.87 -2.73 -15.10
CA LEU A 117 -27.72 -1.57 -16.00
C LEU A 117 -26.54 -0.67 -15.64
N TYR A 118 -26.10 -0.67 -14.37
CA TYR A 118 -25.11 0.26 -13.85
C TYR A 118 -24.04 -0.48 -13.04
N GLU A 119 -22.78 -0.10 -13.25
CA GLU A 119 -21.64 -0.57 -12.44
C GLU A 119 -21.51 0.20 -11.11
N ALA A 120 -21.97 1.46 -11.09
CA ALA A 120 -21.91 2.33 -9.91
C ALA A 120 -23.10 2.09 -8.95
N SER A 121 -22.92 2.45 -7.67
CA SER A 121 -23.99 2.38 -6.67
C SER A 121 -25.18 3.27 -7.04
N TRP A 122 -26.38 2.91 -6.59
CA TRP A 122 -27.59 3.71 -6.85
C TRP A 122 -27.44 5.17 -6.41
N SER A 123 -26.80 5.44 -5.26
CA SER A 123 -26.54 6.79 -4.75
C SER A 123 -25.69 7.68 -5.68
N ALA A 124 -24.86 7.08 -6.54
CA ALA A 124 -24.13 7.79 -7.58
C ALA A 124 -25.00 7.99 -8.83
N VAL A 125 -25.71 6.94 -9.23
CA VAL A 125 -26.62 6.95 -10.39
C VAL A 125 -27.72 7.99 -10.21
N GLU A 126 -28.39 8.00 -9.06
CA GLU A 126 -29.54 8.85 -8.71
C GLU A 126 -29.31 10.34 -8.94
N ARG A 127 -28.06 10.82 -8.77
CA ARG A 127 -27.69 12.23 -8.96
C ARG A 127 -27.85 12.72 -10.40
N SER A 128 -27.79 11.81 -11.37
CA SER A 128 -27.88 12.11 -12.80
C SER A 128 -28.96 11.30 -13.51
N TRP A 129 -29.75 10.55 -12.72
CA TRP A 129 -30.76 9.64 -13.20
C TRP A 129 -31.98 10.43 -13.66
N THR A 130 -32.45 10.11 -14.87
CA THR A 130 -33.77 10.51 -15.34
C THR A 130 -34.44 9.29 -15.96
N PRO A 131 -35.79 9.22 -15.95
CA PRO A 131 -36.51 8.15 -16.61
C PRO A 131 -36.11 7.93 -18.08
N GLU A 132 -35.90 9.01 -18.84
CA GLU A 132 -35.54 8.94 -20.26
C GLU A 132 -34.16 8.32 -20.46
N ARG A 133 -33.15 8.77 -19.69
CA ARG A 133 -31.80 8.19 -19.72
C ARG A 133 -31.80 6.73 -19.29
N PHE A 134 -32.65 6.38 -18.33
CA PHE A 134 -32.83 5.01 -17.88
C PHE A 134 -33.38 4.10 -18.98
N LEU A 135 -34.39 4.57 -19.73
CA LEU A 135 -34.92 3.81 -20.88
C LEU A 135 -33.87 3.61 -21.97
N GLU A 136 -33.11 4.66 -22.32
CA GLU A 136 -31.99 4.55 -23.26
C GLU A 136 -30.94 3.54 -22.78
N ARG A 137 -30.69 3.49 -21.46
CA ARG A 137 -29.78 2.51 -20.86
C ARG A 137 -30.28 1.07 -21.00
N ILE A 138 -31.59 0.83 -20.91
CA ILE A 138 -32.19 -0.50 -21.18
C ILE A 138 -31.93 -0.90 -22.63
N PHE A 139 -32.18 0.00 -23.59
CA PHE A 139 -31.96 -0.29 -25.01
C PHE A 139 -30.49 -0.54 -25.33
N TRP A 140 -29.60 0.27 -24.79
CA TRP A 140 -28.15 0.04 -24.87
C TRP A 140 -27.79 -1.35 -24.33
N TRP A 141 -28.27 -1.71 -23.13
CA TRP A 141 -27.97 -3.01 -22.53
C TRP A 141 -28.43 -4.17 -23.41
N LEU A 142 -29.66 -4.11 -23.95
CA LEU A 142 -30.19 -5.14 -24.85
C LEU A 142 -29.39 -5.26 -26.15
N ARG A 143 -28.91 -4.14 -26.70
CA ARG A 143 -28.11 -4.10 -27.93
C ARG A 143 -26.72 -4.69 -27.71
N GLU A 144 -25.97 -4.18 -26.73
CA GLU A 144 -24.61 -4.66 -26.44
C GLU A 144 -24.62 -6.13 -26.00
N SER A 145 -25.65 -6.55 -25.26
CA SER A 145 -25.84 -7.96 -24.92
C SER A 145 -26.10 -8.84 -26.16
N ALA A 146 -26.85 -8.34 -27.14
CA ALA A 146 -27.16 -9.09 -28.36
C ALA A 146 -25.90 -9.38 -29.19
N GLU A 147 -24.93 -8.46 -29.14
CA GLU A 147 -23.64 -8.55 -29.83
C GLU A 147 -22.53 -9.17 -28.95
N LEU A 148 -22.82 -9.50 -27.69
CA LEU A 148 -21.85 -10.01 -26.69
C LEU A 148 -20.69 -9.04 -26.40
N HIS A 149 -20.92 -7.72 -26.54
CA HIS A 149 -19.93 -6.66 -26.35
C HIS A 149 -19.88 -6.09 -24.93
N LEU A 150 -20.78 -6.49 -24.03
CA LEU A 150 -20.79 -5.98 -22.65
C LEU A 150 -19.54 -6.39 -21.84
N HIS A 151 -18.93 -7.53 -22.15
CA HIS A 151 -17.69 -7.98 -21.52
C HIS A 151 -16.47 -7.54 -22.34
N ARG A 152 -15.46 -6.98 -21.68
CA ARG A 152 -14.15 -6.76 -22.30
C ARG A 152 -13.32 -8.03 -22.27
N GLU A 153 -12.47 -8.24 -23.29
CA GLU A 153 -11.62 -9.44 -23.38
C GLU A 153 -10.58 -9.57 -22.23
N ASP A 154 -10.23 -8.46 -21.58
CA ASP A 154 -9.30 -8.38 -20.45
C ASP A 154 -9.99 -8.43 -19.07
N GLN A 155 -11.33 -8.41 -19.03
CA GLN A 155 -12.09 -8.45 -17.80
C GLN A 155 -12.22 -9.90 -17.30
N PRO A 156 -11.90 -10.19 -16.02
CA PRO A 156 -12.25 -11.46 -15.41
C PRO A 156 -13.73 -11.78 -15.62
N LEU A 157 -14.08 -13.03 -15.97
CA LEU A 157 -15.48 -13.49 -15.96
C LEU A 157 -16.15 -12.95 -14.69
N GLU A 158 -17.12 -12.05 -14.88
CA GLU A 158 -17.70 -11.32 -13.76
C GLU A 158 -18.20 -12.30 -12.70
N GLN A 159 -17.76 -12.10 -11.46
CA GLN A 159 -18.55 -12.51 -10.33
C GLN A 159 -19.79 -11.61 -10.35
N LEU A 160 -20.88 -12.07 -10.98
CA LEU A 160 -22.12 -11.33 -11.30
C LEU A 160 -22.94 -10.95 -10.04
N PHE A 161 -22.29 -10.54 -8.94
CA PHE A 161 -22.88 -10.41 -7.61
C PHE A 161 -23.02 -8.97 -7.17
N TYR A 162 -23.69 -8.15 -7.95
CA TYR A 162 -24.41 -7.03 -7.35
C TYR A 162 -25.62 -7.66 -6.65
N LEU A 163 -25.51 -7.94 -5.33
CA LEU A 163 -26.56 -8.41 -4.37
C LEU A 163 -26.47 -9.84 -3.79
N SER A 164 -25.33 -10.55 -3.80
CA SER A 164 -25.27 -11.79 -3.00
C SER A 164 -25.52 -11.49 -1.51
N PRO A 165 -26.33 -12.28 -0.79
CA PRO A 165 -26.51 -12.12 0.65
C PRO A 165 -25.28 -12.57 1.47
N TYR A 166 -24.28 -13.19 0.83
CA TYR A 166 -23.06 -13.68 1.47
C TYR A 166 -21.81 -13.22 0.72
N GLN A 167 -20.80 -12.80 1.49
CA GLN A 167 -19.45 -12.58 0.99
C GLN A 167 -18.49 -13.48 1.76
N LEU A 168 -17.54 -14.10 1.06
CA LEU A 168 -16.46 -14.88 1.65
C LEU A 168 -15.10 -14.28 1.27
N ILE A 169 -14.30 -13.96 2.29
CA ILE A 169 -12.92 -13.52 2.15
C ILE A 169 -11.98 -14.72 2.36
N LEU A 170 -11.32 -15.17 1.31
CA LEU A 170 -10.31 -16.24 1.32
C LEU A 170 -8.94 -15.71 1.75
N PRO A 171 -8.10 -16.53 2.42
CA PRO A 171 -6.72 -16.14 2.73
C PRO A 171 -5.92 -15.96 1.44
N ALA A 172 -4.85 -15.18 1.48
CA ALA A 172 -4.08 -14.87 0.28
C ALA A 172 -3.45 -16.14 -0.33
N ASN A 173 -3.03 -17.07 0.52
CA ASN A 173 -2.50 -18.36 0.15
C ASN A 173 -3.57 -19.46 0.02
N TYR A 174 -4.83 -19.10 -0.26
CA TYR A 174 -5.92 -20.06 -0.43
C TYR A 174 -5.60 -21.23 -1.40
N PRO A 175 -4.80 -21.08 -2.50
CA PRO A 175 -4.48 -22.20 -3.39
C PRO A 175 -3.75 -23.35 -2.70
N ASP A 176 -3.02 -23.10 -1.61
CA ASP A 176 -2.31 -24.13 -0.84
C ASP A 176 -3.28 -25.12 -0.17
N TYR A 177 -4.57 -24.74 -0.03
CA TYR A 177 -5.62 -25.55 0.58
C TYR A 177 -6.43 -26.36 -0.45
N HIS A 178 -6.10 -26.27 -1.74
CA HIS A 178 -6.82 -26.93 -2.83
C HIS A 178 -6.68 -28.48 -2.79
N HIS A 179 -5.61 -29.00 -2.18
CA HIS A 179 -5.29 -30.44 -2.16
C HIS A 179 -4.80 -30.99 -0.81
N ALA A 180 -4.74 -30.17 0.24
CA ALA A 180 -4.18 -30.60 1.51
C ALA A 180 -5.18 -31.44 2.31
N THR A 181 -4.85 -32.70 2.58
CA THR A 181 -5.60 -33.54 3.55
C THR A 181 -5.46 -33.01 4.99
N ASP A 182 -4.36 -32.33 5.27
CA ASP A 182 -3.95 -31.93 6.62
C ASP A 182 -4.22 -30.44 6.91
N ASN A 183 -4.48 -29.60 5.89
CA ASN A 183 -4.75 -28.17 6.06
C ASN A 183 -6.17 -27.85 5.62
N LYS A 184 -7.04 -27.59 6.61
CA LYS A 184 -8.44 -27.21 6.39
C LYS A 184 -8.65 -25.72 6.66
N LEU A 185 -9.61 -25.14 5.96
CA LEU A 185 -10.10 -23.79 6.22
C LEU A 185 -11.35 -23.86 7.08
N SER A 186 -11.44 -22.93 8.02
CA SER A 186 -12.61 -22.69 8.85
C SER A 186 -13.20 -21.31 8.55
N LEU A 187 -14.51 -21.18 8.72
CA LEU A 187 -15.21 -19.94 8.44
C LEU A 187 -15.50 -19.19 9.74
N GLN A 188 -15.06 -17.94 9.79
CA GLN A 188 -15.38 -16.99 10.86
C GLN A 188 -16.35 -15.94 10.33
N MET A 189 -17.40 -15.66 11.09
CA MET A 189 -18.31 -14.57 10.77
C MET A 189 -17.69 -13.24 11.20
N VAL A 190 -17.55 -12.31 10.26
CA VAL A 190 -16.99 -10.97 10.47
C VAL A 190 -18.10 -9.93 10.62
N SER A 191 -19.21 -10.10 9.89
CA SER A 191 -20.36 -9.20 9.94
C SER A 191 -21.67 -9.96 9.71
N GLU A 192 -22.68 -9.65 10.53
CA GLU A 192 -24.07 -10.15 10.41
C GLU A 192 -24.95 -9.25 9.54
N GLY A 193 -24.38 -8.23 8.88
CA GLY A 193 -25.10 -7.30 8.02
C GLY A 193 -25.64 -7.94 6.73
N ARG A 194 -26.10 -7.10 5.79
CA ARG A 194 -26.42 -7.52 4.42
C ARG A 194 -25.41 -6.86 3.46
N PRO A 195 -24.46 -7.61 2.88
CA PRO A 195 -24.28 -9.07 3.00
C PRO A 195 -23.69 -9.52 4.35
N ILE A 196 -23.92 -10.80 4.69
CA ILE A 196 -23.21 -11.50 5.76
C ILE A 196 -21.78 -11.72 5.28
N ILE A 197 -20.79 -11.26 6.03
CA ILE A 197 -19.37 -11.38 5.65
C ILE A 197 -18.73 -12.50 6.46
N LEU A 198 -18.19 -13.48 5.74
CA LEU A 198 -17.43 -14.60 6.25
C LEU A 198 -15.95 -14.43 5.87
N ARG A 199 -15.04 -14.88 6.73
CA ARG A 199 -13.61 -14.96 6.45
C ARG A 199 -13.16 -16.40 6.64
N ALA A 200 -12.51 -16.95 5.62
CA ALA A 200 -11.84 -18.23 5.73
C ALA A 200 -10.47 -18.03 6.40
N VAL A 201 -10.21 -18.82 7.44
CA VAL A 201 -8.94 -18.83 8.17
C VAL A 201 -8.47 -20.27 8.35
N PRO A 202 -7.15 -20.51 8.49
CA PRO A 202 -6.63 -21.85 8.78
C PRO A 202 -7.31 -22.42 10.03
N GLU A 203 -7.73 -23.67 9.98
CA GLU A 203 -8.33 -24.36 11.13
C GLU A 203 -7.29 -24.47 12.26
N GLN A 204 -7.61 -23.90 13.42
CA GLN A 204 -6.87 -24.09 14.66
C GLN A 204 -7.73 -24.93 15.62
N ASP A 205 -7.11 -25.73 16.49
CA ASP A 205 -7.74 -26.66 17.46
C ASP A 205 -8.64 -25.99 18.53
N THR A 206 -9.11 -24.78 18.30
CA THR A 206 -9.97 -24.05 19.23
C THR A 206 -11.44 -24.40 19.04
N SER A 207 -12.05 -24.89 20.12
CA SER A 207 -13.42 -25.39 20.26
C SER A 207 -14.52 -24.31 20.18
N SER A 208 -14.54 -23.49 19.13
CA SER A 208 -15.68 -22.59 18.88
C SER A 208 -16.66 -23.25 17.90
N VAL A 209 -17.95 -23.14 18.20
CA VAL A 209 -19.04 -23.60 17.32
C VAL A 209 -18.99 -22.78 16.03
N LYS A 210 -18.62 -23.40 14.91
CA LYS A 210 -18.51 -22.72 13.61
C LYS A 210 -19.88 -22.67 12.91
N PRO A 211 -20.40 -21.48 12.58
CA PRO A 211 -21.74 -21.33 11.97
C PRO A 211 -21.79 -21.81 10.51
N PHE A 212 -20.67 -21.98 9.82
CA PHE A 212 -20.67 -22.57 8.48
C PHE A 212 -19.56 -23.63 8.36
N ARG A 213 -19.91 -24.78 7.77
CA ARG A 213 -18.96 -25.81 7.33
C ARG A 213 -18.57 -25.52 5.89
N LEU A 214 -17.31 -25.79 5.55
CA LEU A 214 -16.77 -25.59 4.22
C LEU A 214 -16.60 -26.93 3.51
N LEU A 215 -17.21 -27.08 2.32
CA LEU A 215 -16.98 -28.18 1.40
C LEU A 215 -16.24 -27.65 0.17
N THR A 216 -15.03 -28.14 -0.09
CA THR A 216 -14.26 -27.77 -1.27
C THR A 216 -14.37 -28.87 -2.33
N ILE A 217 -14.63 -28.47 -3.57
CA ILE A 217 -14.72 -29.37 -4.73
C ILE A 217 -13.81 -28.82 -5.82
N ALA A 218 -12.90 -29.64 -6.32
CA ALA A 218 -12.04 -29.33 -7.46
C ALA A 218 -12.60 -29.99 -8.71
N VAL A 219 -12.75 -29.21 -9.79
CA VAL A 219 -13.17 -29.76 -11.08
C VAL A 219 -11.97 -29.92 -12.02
N PRO A 220 -12.01 -30.87 -12.96
CA PRO A 220 -11.08 -30.92 -14.08
C PRO A 220 -11.00 -29.58 -14.84
N PRO A 221 -9.90 -29.28 -15.54
CA PRO A 221 -9.76 -28.04 -16.27
C PRO A 221 -10.86 -27.83 -17.33
N VAL A 222 -11.43 -26.62 -17.39
CA VAL A 222 -12.58 -26.27 -18.24
C VAL A 222 -12.18 -25.18 -19.25
N ASP A 223 -12.65 -25.27 -20.49
CA ASP A 223 -12.45 -24.25 -21.53
C ASP A 223 -13.04 -22.87 -21.15
N VAL A 224 -12.37 -21.79 -21.56
CA VAL A 224 -12.70 -20.38 -21.21
C VAL A 224 -14.08 -19.93 -21.72
N SER A 225 -14.57 -20.51 -22.83
CA SER A 225 -15.80 -20.06 -23.51
C SER A 225 -17.11 -20.47 -22.83
N THR A 226 -17.06 -21.26 -21.76
CA THR A 226 -18.27 -21.74 -21.07
C THR A 226 -18.71 -20.73 -20.01
N VAL A 227 -19.69 -19.87 -20.35
CA VAL A 227 -20.38 -19.02 -19.37
C VAL A 227 -21.08 -19.94 -18.37
N ALA A 228 -20.58 -19.98 -17.13
CA ALA A 228 -21.14 -20.82 -16.08
C ALA A 228 -22.56 -20.33 -15.74
N THR A 229 -23.55 -21.20 -15.87
CA THR A 229 -24.90 -20.94 -15.35
C THR A 229 -24.87 -21.08 -13.82
N TYR A 230 -25.62 -20.25 -13.09
CA TYR A 230 -25.73 -20.40 -11.64
C TYR A 230 -26.73 -21.49 -11.29
N PRO A 231 -26.31 -22.57 -10.60
CA PRO A 231 -27.22 -23.58 -10.11
C PRO A 231 -27.98 -23.01 -8.91
N ASP A 232 -29.31 -22.99 -9.03
CA ASP A 232 -30.20 -22.47 -8.00
C ASP A 232 -30.60 -23.54 -6.95
N ASN A 233 -30.14 -24.78 -7.14
CA ASN A 233 -30.30 -25.91 -6.24
C ASN A 233 -29.16 -26.92 -6.41
N LEU A 234 -29.00 -27.83 -5.43
CA LEU A 234 -27.95 -28.86 -5.44
C LEU A 234 -28.05 -29.81 -6.66
N GLY A 235 -29.24 -30.05 -7.19
CA GLY A 235 -29.45 -30.91 -8.35
C GLY A 235 -28.87 -30.35 -9.64
N LYS A 236 -29.03 -29.05 -9.88
CA LYS A 236 -28.41 -28.35 -11.02
C LYS A 236 -26.91 -28.20 -10.84
N LEU A 237 -26.43 -28.03 -9.60
CA LEU A 237 -24.99 -28.00 -9.33
C LEU A 237 -24.36 -29.36 -9.63
N GLU A 238 -25.01 -30.46 -9.25
CA GLU A 238 -24.59 -31.81 -9.62
C GLU A 238 -24.56 -32.01 -11.14
N GLU A 239 -25.59 -31.58 -11.87
CA GLU A 239 -25.62 -31.65 -13.34
C GLU A 239 -24.44 -30.90 -13.97
N GLN A 240 -24.19 -29.67 -13.50
CA GLN A 240 -23.07 -28.85 -13.95
C GLN A 240 -21.70 -29.45 -13.62
N LEU A 241 -21.53 -30.02 -12.43
CA LEU A 241 -20.30 -30.70 -12.07
C LEU A 241 -20.06 -31.94 -12.93
N ASN A 242 -21.10 -32.70 -13.24
CA ASN A 242 -21.02 -33.85 -14.14
C ASN A 242 -20.62 -33.41 -15.56
N GLU A 243 -21.13 -32.28 -16.06
CA GLU A 243 -20.68 -31.68 -17.34
C GLU A 243 -19.19 -31.30 -17.31
N TRP A 244 -18.68 -30.86 -16.15
CA TRP A 244 -17.25 -30.58 -15.94
C TRP A 244 -16.41 -31.80 -15.59
N GLY A 245 -16.99 -33.01 -15.53
CA GLY A 245 -16.27 -34.25 -15.20
C GLY A 245 -15.98 -34.45 -13.71
N SER A 246 -16.77 -33.83 -12.83
CA SER A 246 -16.72 -33.96 -11.37
C SER A 246 -18.08 -34.44 -10.81
N GLU A 247 -18.16 -34.74 -9.52
CA GLU A 247 -19.40 -35.11 -8.82
C GLU A 247 -19.58 -34.29 -7.53
N LEU A 248 -20.82 -34.07 -7.08
CA LEU A 248 -21.13 -33.42 -5.79
C LEU A 248 -21.62 -34.42 -4.75
N LEU A 249 -22.39 -35.45 -5.15
CA LEU A 249 -23.06 -36.35 -4.21
C LEU A 249 -22.11 -37.01 -3.20
N LYS A 250 -21.01 -37.61 -3.66
CA LYS A 250 -20.06 -38.27 -2.76
C LYS A 250 -19.35 -37.28 -1.80
N PRO A 251 -18.72 -36.19 -2.27
CA PRO A 251 -18.16 -35.17 -1.37
C PRO A 251 -19.18 -34.58 -0.38
N LEU A 252 -20.41 -34.33 -0.83
CA LEU A 252 -21.49 -33.81 0.00
C LEU A 252 -21.88 -34.81 1.09
N THR A 253 -22.07 -36.08 0.75
CA THR A 253 -22.44 -37.13 1.70
C THR A 253 -21.37 -37.35 2.75
N ASP A 254 -20.10 -37.43 2.35
CA ASP A 254 -18.97 -37.56 3.29
C ASP A 254 -18.89 -36.35 4.24
N ALA A 255 -19.00 -35.13 3.71
CA ALA A 255 -18.94 -33.91 4.52
C ALA A 255 -20.08 -33.80 5.54
N VAL A 256 -21.31 -34.15 5.14
CA VAL A 256 -22.48 -34.14 6.04
C VAL A 256 -22.36 -35.24 7.09
N TYR A 257 -21.91 -36.43 6.70
CA TYR A 257 -21.72 -37.55 7.62
C TYR A 257 -20.72 -37.23 8.73
N GLU A 258 -19.58 -36.64 8.37
CA GLU A 258 -18.55 -36.22 9.34
C GLU A 258 -18.98 -35.03 10.21
N ALA A 259 -19.84 -34.16 9.69
CA ALA A 259 -20.32 -33.01 10.45
C ALA A 259 -21.33 -33.35 11.56
N ILE A 260 -22.00 -34.52 11.49
CA ILE A 260 -22.95 -34.96 12.51
C ILE A 260 -22.20 -35.59 13.70
N PRO A 261 -22.34 -35.07 14.93
CA PRO A 261 -21.74 -35.67 16.12
C PRO A 261 -22.14 -37.14 16.32
N SER A 262 -21.23 -37.96 16.86
CA SER A 262 -21.49 -39.36 17.23
C SER A 262 -22.67 -39.50 18.19
N ASP A 263 -22.82 -38.51 19.08
CA ASP A 263 -23.84 -38.48 20.13
C ASP A 263 -25.24 -38.11 19.58
N GLY A 264 -25.33 -37.82 18.27
CA GLY A 264 -26.56 -37.52 17.54
C GLY A 264 -26.94 -36.04 17.58
N ILE A 265 -27.89 -35.67 16.71
CA ILE A 265 -28.42 -34.31 16.58
C ILE A 265 -29.88 -34.25 17.06
N ARG A 266 -30.29 -33.10 17.61
CA ARG A 266 -31.71 -32.80 17.83
C ARG A 266 -32.24 -31.98 16.65
N PRO A 267 -33.53 -32.10 16.29
CA PRO A 267 -34.12 -31.34 15.18
C PRO A 267 -34.02 -29.81 15.31
N THR A 268 -33.76 -29.28 16.51
CA THR A 268 -33.58 -27.86 16.79
C THR A 268 -32.11 -27.44 16.95
N SER A 269 -31.17 -28.40 16.93
CA SER A 269 -29.73 -28.16 16.90
C SER A 269 -29.32 -27.68 15.51
N GLY A 270 -28.56 -26.58 15.41
CA GLY A 270 -28.03 -26.09 14.12
C GLY A 270 -28.82 -24.95 13.47
N LYS A 271 -29.72 -24.25 14.19
CA LYS A 271 -30.20 -22.93 13.73
C LYS A 271 -29.01 -21.97 13.68
N GLY A 272 -28.61 -21.57 12.47
CA GLY A 272 -27.41 -20.77 12.23
C GLY A 272 -26.17 -21.57 11.80
N GLU A 273 -26.29 -22.91 11.68
CA GLU A 273 -25.26 -23.79 11.10
C GLU A 273 -25.61 -24.16 9.65
N GLY A 274 -24.75 -23.82 8.69
CA GLY A 274 -24.96 -24.07 7.26
C GLY A 274 -23.77 -24.76 6.57
N LEU A 275 -23.95 -25.10 5.29
CA LEU A 275 -22.89 -25.62 4.42
C LEU A 275 -22.57 -24.59 3.33
N LEU A 276 -21.29 -24.24 3.20
CA LEU A 276 -20.76 -23.44 2.11
C LEU A 276 -19.92 -24.34 1.20
N ILE A 277 -20.26 -24.39 -0.07
CA ILE A 277 -19.56 -25.16 -1.10
C ILE A 277 -18.66 -24.19 -1.87
N LEU A 278 -17.36 -24.48 -1.95
CA LEU A 278 -16.40 -23.81 -2.82
C LEU A 278 -16.01 -24.70 -3.98
N LEU A 279 -16.23 -24.22 -5.19
CA LEU A 279 -15.79 -24.87 -6.41
C LEU A 279 -14.51 -24.21 -6.91
N TRP A 280 -13.56 -25.03 -7.31
CA TRP A 280 -12.29 -24.63 -7.88
C TRP A 280 -12.24 -25.06 -9.33
N ILE A 281 -12.14 -24.10 -10.24
CA ILE A 281 -12.31 -24.30 -11.68
C ILE A 281 -11.05 -23.81 -12.38
N PRO A 282 -10.08 -24.69 -12.66
CA PRO A 282 -8.93 -24.35 -13.49
C PRO A 282 -9.40 -24.04 -14.92
N ARG A 283 -8.97 -22.90 -15.47
CA ARG A 283 -9.29 -22.45 -16.83
C ARG A 283 -8.08 -22.63 -17.72
N LEU A 284 -8.26 -23.30 -18.86
CA LEU A 284 -7.20 -23.53 -19.83
C LEU A 284 -7.27 -22.51 -20.96
N ARG A 285 -6.13 -21.94 -21.33
CA ARG A 285 -5.93 -21.23 -22.59
C ARG A 285 -4.75 -21.84 -23.31
N ASN A 286 -4.94 -22.26 -24.56
CA ASN A 286 -3.91 -22.93 -25.37
C ASN A 286 -3.28 -24.18 -24.70
N GLY A 287 -4.03 -24.88 -23.84
CA GLY A 287 -3.56 -26.09 -23.15
C GLY A 287 -2.78 -25.85 -21.85
N GLU A 288 -2.56 -24.59 -21.45
CA GLU A 288 -1.98 -24.23 -20.15
C GLU A 288 -3.06 -23.60 -19.23
N THR A 289 -2.95 -23.86 -17.93
CA THR A 289 -3.85 -23.23 -16.93
C THR A 289 -3.52 -21.75 -16.83
N GLU A 290 -4.40 -20.91 -17.38
CA GLU A 290 -4.28 -19.44 -17.37
C GLU A 290 -4.67 -18.86 -16.00
N ARG A 291 -5.74 -19.42 -15.39
CA ARG A 291 -6.28 -18.96 -14.11
C ARG A 291 -7.06 -20.06 -13.42
N THR A 292 -7.23 -19.97 -12.10
CA THR A 292 -8.21 -20.78 -11.34
C THR A 292 -9.33 -19.88 -10.84
N ASP A 293 -10.55 -20.13 -11.28
CA ASP A 293 -11.74 -19.46 -10.76
C ASP A 293 -12.20 -20.16 -9.47
N VAL A 294 -12.69 -19.37 -8.52
CA VAL A 294 -13.34 -19.89 -7.31
C VAL A 294 -14.78 -19.39 -7.26
N MET A 295 -15.73 -20.33 -7.19
CA MET A 295 -17.16 -20.02 -7.02
C MET A 295 -17.62 -20.52 -5.66
N GLY A 296 -18.51 -19.78 -5.00
CA GLY A 296 -19.07 -20.17 -3.70
C GLY A 296 -20.58 -20.26 -3.70
N TYR A 297 -21.12 -21.22 -2.95
CA TYR A 297 -22.55 -21.42 -2.76
C TYR A 297 -22.88 -21.75 -1.31
N VAL A 298 -23.88 -21.09 -0.74
CA VAL A 298 -24.47 -21.46 0.56
C VAL A 298 -25.70 -22.33 0.32
N VAL A 299 -25.76 -23.47 0.99
CA VAL A 299 -26.96 -24.31 1.06
C VAL A 299 -27.93 -23.68 2.05
N GLN A 300 -29.13 -23.30 1.58
CA GLN A 300 -30.20 -22.72 2.42
C GLN A 300 -30.93 -23.80 3.23
N SER A 301 -30.19 -24.64 3.93
CA SER A 301 -30.75 -25.70 4.77
C SER A 301 -29.81 -25.96 5.93
N SER A 302 -30.39 -26.27 7.08
CA SER A 302 -29.61 -26.72 8.24
C SER A 302 -28.93 -28.06 7.95
N LEU A 303 -27.85 -28.34 8.67
CA LEU A 303 -27.15 -29.62 8.55
C LEU A 303 -28.08 -30.82 8.80
N GLY A 304 -29.06 -30.69 9.71
CA GLY A 304 -30.05 -31.73 9.98
C GLY A 304 -31.05 -31.96 8.84
N GLU A 305 -31.50 -30.89 8.17
CA GLU A 305 -32.36 -30.99 6.98
C GLU A 305 -31.61 -31.64 5.82
N LEU A 306 -30.35 -31.25 5.61
CA LEU A 306 -29.47 -31.83 4.60
C LEU A 306 -29.23 -33.34 4.86
N ALA A 307 -28.92 -33.70 6.10
CA ALA A 307 -28.77 -35.10 6.52
C ALA A 307 -30.06 -35.92 6.34
N THR A 308 -31.23 -35.32 6.60
CA THR A 308 -32.53 -35.95 6.37
C THR A 308 -32.77 -36.16 4.88
N ALA A 309 -32.46 -35.17 4.04
CA ALA A 309 -32.65 -35.26 2.58
C ALA A 309 -31.75 -36.33 1.93
N LEU A 310 -30.62 -36.63 2.56
CA LEU A 310 -29.65 -37.67 2.19
C LEU A 310 -29.94 -39.04 2.85
N ASP A 311 -31.03 -39.19 3.61
CA ASP A 311 -31.39 -40.40 4.36
C ASP A 311 -30.29 -40.87 5.35
N MET A 312 -29.57 -39.94 5.97
CA MET A 312 -28.44 -40.21 6.87
C MET A 312 -28.80 -40.27 8.35
N LEU A 313 -30.07 -40.13 8.71
CA LEU A 313 -30.52 -40.07 10.10
C LEU A 313 -31.39 -41.26 10.46
N ALA A 314 -31.08 -41.90 11.59
CA ALA A 314 -31.94 -42.91 12.19
C ALA A 314 -33.27 -42.30 12.70
N PRO A 315 -34.30 -43.15 12.95
CA PRO A 315 -35.47 -42.73 13.69
C PRO A 315 -35.11 -42.10 15.05
N LYS A 316 -35.94 -41.18 15.53
CA LYS A 316 -35.76 -40.52 16.83
C LYS A 316 -35.76 -41.55 17.96
N ASN A 317 -34.77 -41.48 18.84
CA ASN A 317 -34.77 -42.24 20.09
C ASN A 317 -35.76 -41.64 21.11
N GLU A 318 -35.95 -42.30 22.25
CA GLU A 318 -36.86 -41.85 23.34
C GLU A 318 -36.55 -40.44 23.88
N ARG A 319 -35.33 -39.93 23.66
CA ARG A 319 -34.87 -38.59 24.05
C ARG A 319 -34.96 -37.57 22.92
N GLY A 320 -35.53 -37.94 21.77
CA GLY A 320 -35.72 -37.08 20.59
C GLY A 320 -34.45 -36.82 19.77
N VAL A 321 -33.38 -37.60 19.97
CA VAL A 321 -32.09 -37.49 19.27
C VAL A 321 -32.05 -38.46 18.09
N GLN A 322 -31.45 -38.03 16.97
CA GLN A 322 -31.23 -38.85 15.78
C GLN A 322 -29.74 -39.05 15.57
N HIS A 323 -29.31 -40.31 15.42
CA HIS A 323 -27.91 -40.65 15.16
C HIS A 323 -27.65 -40.79 13.66
N ARG A 324 -26.42 -40.51 13.24
CA ARG A 324 -25.98 -40.72 11.86
C ARG A 324 -25.95 -42.21 11.51
N VAL A 325 -26.42 -42.57 10.32
CA VAL A 325 -26.37 -43.92 9.76
C VAL A 325 -25.79 -43.88 8.34
N ARG A 326 -25.02 -44.91 7.98
CA ARG A 326 -24.63 -45.15 6.57
C ARG A 326 -25.52 -46.24 6.01
N LEU A 327 -26.20 -45.94 4.91
CA LEU A 327 -26.92 -46.95 4.14
C LEU A 327 -25.91 -47.87 3.45
N LEU A 328 -25.84 -49.14 3.89
CA LEU A 328 -25.01 -50.18 3.28
C LEU A 328 -25.81 -50.87 2.16
N GLY A 329 -26.02 -50.14 1.05
CA GLY A 329 -26.76 -50.61 -0.12
C GLY A 329 -28.22 -50.11 -0.19
N GLY A 330 -28.60 -49.59 -1.36
CA GLY A 330 -29.90 -48.96 -1.63
C GLY A 330 -29.76 -47.72 -2.52
N SER A 331 -30.85 -47.27 -3.15
CA SER A 331 -30.87 -45.99 -3.88
C SER A 331 -30.84 -44.83 -2.89
N ILE A 332 -29.87 -43.92 -3.02
CA ILE A 332 -29.83 -42.67 -2.26
C ILE A 332 -31.05 -41.82 -2.65
N SER A 333 -31.71 -41.20 -1.67
CA SER A 333 -32.82 -40.27 -1.93
C SER A 333 -32.42 -39.19 -2.93
N THR A 334 -33.36 -38.77 -3.79
CA THR A 334 -33.16 -37.63 -4.70
C THR A 334 -33.65 -36.30 -4.11
N LYS A 335 -34.17 -36.29 -2.88
CA LYS A 335 -34.74 -35.09 -2.23
C LYS A 335 -33.71 -33.98 -2.06
N TRP A 336 -32.44 -34.31 -1.81
CA TRP A 336 -31.36 -33.33 -1.66
C TRP A 336 -31.18 -32.46 -2.91
N ARG A 337 -31.52 -32.97 -4.11
CA ARG A 337 -31.39 -32.22 -5.37
C ARG A 337 -32.27 -30.96 -5.42
N GLN A 338 -33.34 -30.92 -4.62
CA GLN A 338 -34.26 -29.77 -4.57
C GLN A 338 -33.84 -28.70 -3.56
N LEU A 339 -32.79 -28.94 -2.75
CA LEU A 339 -32.38 -27.98 -1.73
C LEU A 339 -31.79 -26.71 -2.39
N PRO A 340 -32.26 -25.51 -1.98
CA PRO A 340 -31.89 -24.27 -2.62
C PRO A 340 -30.44 -23.86 -2.35
N LEU A 341 -29.81 -23.25 -3.36
CA LEU A 341 -28.47 -22.68 -3.29
C LEU A 341 -28.51 -21.17 -3.47
N LEU A 342 -27.73 -20.47 -2.66
CA LEU A 342 -27.43 -19.05 -2.85
C LEU A 342 -25.98 -18.86 -3.28
N PRO A 343 -25.69 -18.02 -4.28
CA PRO A 343 -24.32 -17.70 -4.63
C PRO A 343 -23.63 -16.88 -3.54
N VAL A 344 -22.31 -16.97 -3.46
CA VAL A 344 -21.44 -16.23 -2.52
C VAL A 344 -20.45 -15.39 -3.32
N GLU A 345 -20.29 -14.13 -2.96
CA GLU A 345 -19.23 -13.28 -3.50
C GLU A 345 -17.87 -13.70 -2.93
N ILE A 346 -16.90 -14.01 -3.79
CA ILE A 346 -15.58 -14.50 -3.37
C ILE A 346 -14.54 -13.40 -3.52
N ARG A 347 -13.97 -12.98 -2.40
CA ARG A 347 -12.81 -12.06 -2.35
C ARG A 347 -11.60 -12.81 -1.83
N SER A 348 -10.41 -12.47 -2.33
CA SER A 348 -9.15 -12.96 -1.78
C SER A 348 -8.46 -11.87 -0.97
N ALA A 349 -7.83 -12.24 0.14
CA ALA A 349 -6.92 -11.35 0.84
C ALA A 349 -5.73 -10.98 -0.05
N MET A 350 -5.18 -9.79 0.19
CA MET A 350 -4.13 -9.20 -0.62
C MET A 350 -2.79 -9.92 -0.41
N LYS A 351 -2.04 -10.12 -1.51
CA LYS A 351 -0.62 -10.51 -1.51
C LYS A 351 0.25 -9.29 -1.77
N ALA A 352 1.52 -9.34 -1.39
CA ALA A 352 2.47 -8.27 -1.67
C ALA A 352 2.62 -8.00 -3.18
N THR A 353 2.56 -9.05 -4.01
CA THR A 353 2.60 -8.92 -5.49
C THR A 353 1.43 -8.14 -6.07
N HIS A 354 0.21 -8.44 -5.62
CA HIS A 354 -0.99 -7.72 -6.04
C HIS A 354 -1.02 -6.29 -5.48
N ALA A 355 -0.50 -6.09 -4.27
CA ALA A 355 -0.35 -4.77 -3.67
C ALA A 355 0.59 -3.86 -4.48
N ARG A 356 1.70 -4.42 -5.00
CA ARG A 356 2.61 -3.72 -5.90
C ARG A 356 1.89 -3.23 -7.16
N ASP A 357 1.14 -4.13 -7.81
CA ASP A 357 0.40 -3.85 -9.04
C ASP A 357 -0.59 -2.68 -8.86
N ILE A 358 -1.48 -2.77 -7.87
CA ILE A 358 -2.46 -1.70 -7.61
C ILE A 358 -1.83 -0.41 -7.08
N SER A 359 -0.62 -0.49 -6.53
CA SER A 359 0.16 0.67 -6.06
C SER A 359 1.04 1.28 -7.17
N ALA A 360 0.95 0.78 -8.41
CA ALA A 360 1.78 1.17 -9.54
C ALA A 360 3.28 1.09 -9.23
N VAL A 361 3.70 0.01 -8.57
CA VAL A 361 5.10 -0.32 -8.29
C VAL A 361 5.54 -1.43 -9.24
N ASP A 362 6.54 -1.11 -10.06
CA ASP A 362 7.16 -2.10 -10.94
C ASP A 362 7.84 -3.22 -10.12
N SER A 363 7.60 -4.47 -10.50
CA SER A 363 8.06 -5.63 -9.73
C SER A 363 9.57 -5.83 -9.81
N GLU A 364 10.23 -5.45 -10.91
CA GLU A 364 11.69 -5.56 -11.03
C GLU A 364 12.37 -4.55 -10.09
N SER A 365 11.88 -3.30 -10.06
CA SER A 365 12.38 -2.24 -9.19
C SER A 365 12.14 -2.47 -7.68
N ALA A 366 11.27 -3.42 -7.34
CA ALA A 366 10.91 -3.76 -5.96
C ALA A 366 11.68 -4.96 -5.41
N ALA A 367 12.44 -5.67 -6.25
CA ALA A 367 13.18 -6.88 -5.88
C ALA A 367 14.60 -6.55 -5.40
N PHE A 368 14.72 -6.03 -4.18
CA PHE A 368 16.01 -5.77 -3.51
C PHE A 368 15.89 -6.01 -2.00
N ARG A 369 17.03 -6.08 -1.33
CA ARG A 369 17.14 -6.18 0.14
C ARG A 369 17.59 -4.84 0.71
N GLY A 370 16.79 -4.26 1.58
CA GLY A 370 17.06 -2.98 2.22
C GLY A 370 17.24 -3.10 3.73
N ILE A 371 18.08 -2.23 4.29
CA ILE A 371 18.15 -2.00 5.73
C ILE A 371 17.55 -0.64 6.02
N LEU A 372 16.64 -0.55 6.99
CA LEU A 372 16.16 0.70 7.53
C LEU A 372 16.65 0.84 8.97
N ALA A 373 17.62 1.72 9.18
CA ALA A 373 18.23 2.02 10.46
C ALA A 373 17.53 3.22 11.09
N GLY A 374 16.90 2.99 12.24
CA GLY A 374 15.95 3.92 12.84
C GLY A 374 14.53 3.62 12.37
N VAL A 375 13.67 3.23 13.31
CA VAL A 375 12.23 3.11 13.09
C VAL A 375 11.48 3.96 14.12
N GLY A 376 11.97 5.19 14.31
CA GLY A 376 11.29 6.24 15.05
C GLY A 376 10.06 6.78 14.30
N ALA A 377 9.79 8.07 14.45
CA ALA A 377 8.65 8.71 13.78
C ALA A 377 8.70 8.56 12.24
N LEU A 378 9.70 9.14 11.58
CA LEU A 378 9.85 9.06 10.13
C LEU A 378 10.05 7.62 9.63
N GLY A 379 10.97 6.88 10.26
CA GLY A 379 11.30 5.52 9.84
C GLY A 379 10.11 4.55 9.94
N SER A 380 9.31 4.63 10.99
CA SER A 380 8.11 3.79 11.10
C SER A 380 7.08 4.10 10.02
N THR A 381 6.84 5.37 9.70
CA THR A 381 5.93 5.77 8.61
C THR A 381 6.46 5.32 7.24
N LEU A 382 7.77 5.46 6.97
CA LEU A 382 8.39 4.95 5.74
C LEU A 382 8.21 3.43 5.62
N ALA A 383 8.46 2.69 6.71
CA ALA A 383 8.27 1.25 6.75
C ALA A 383 6.82 0.84 6.45
N ASP A 384 5.82 1.50 7.06
CA ASP A 384 4.41 1.21 6.79
C ASP A 384 4.05 1.44 5.32
N ILE A 385 4.52 2.55 4.71
CA ILE A 385 4.30 2.83 3.29
C ILE A 385 4.91 1.72 2.42
N TRP A 386 6.18 1.36 2.64
CA TRP A 386 6.88 0.39 1.81
C TRP A 386 6.35 -1.02 1.96
N ILE A 387 5.96 -1.41 3.18
CA ILE A 387 5.30 -2.69 3.44
C ILE A 387 3.98 -2.73 2.65
N ARG A 388 3.08 -1.75 2.81
CA ARG A 388 1.77 -1.73 2.10
C ARG A 388 1.89 -1.70 0.59
N MET A 389 2.98 -1.16 0.07
CA MET A 389 3.26 -1.12 -1.37
C MET A 389 3.97 -2.38 -1.87
N GLY A 390 4.41 -3.27 -0.97
CA GLY A 390 5.22 -4.45 -1.31
C GLY A 390 6.58 -4.10 -1.93
N TRP A 391 7.18 -2.97 -1.56
CA TRP A 391 8.45 -2.48 -2.11
C TRP A 391 9.64 -2.91 -1.25
N GLY A 392 10.54 -3.74 -1.80
CA GLY A 392 11.74 -4.23 -1.12
C GLY A 392 11.47 -5.33 -0.08
N THR A 393 12.54 -6.03 0.31
CA THR A 393 12.58 -6.91 1.49
C THR A 393 13.42 -6.23 2.56
N TRP A 394 12.85 -5.98 3.74
CA TRP A 394 13.46 -5.08 4.72
C TRP A 394 13.97 -5.78 5.98
N THR A 395 15.10 -5.28 6.46
CA THR A 395 15.59 -5.47 7.82
C THR A 395 15.47 -4.16 8.58
N PHE A 396 14.72 -4.17 9.68
CA PHE A 396 14.52 -3.01 10.54
C PHE A 396 15.45 -3.06 11.74
N ILE A 397 16.25 -2.02 11.96
CA ILE A 397 17.24 -1.95 13.04
C ILE A 397 17.01 -0.68 13.85
N ASP A 398 16.78 -0.80 15.15
CA ASP A 398 16.64 0.35 16.06
C ASP A 398 16.88 -0.10 17.52
N PRO A 399 17.71 0.62 18.30
CA PRO A 399 18.06 0.23 19.66
C PRO A 399 16.96 0.54 20.70
N ASP A 400 15.93 1.30 20.33
CA ASP A 400 14.94 1.82 21.27
C ASP A 400 13.68 0.95 21.39
N ARG A 401 12.96 1.20 22.48
CA ARG A 401 11.58 0.76 22.71
C ARG A 401 10.60 1.90 22.49
N LEU A 402 9.36 1.56 22.18
CA LEU A 402 8.28 2.55 22.10
C LEU A 402 7.94 3.07 23.50
N LEU A 403 8.00 4.39 23.68
CA LEU A 403 7.60 5.07 24.91
C LEU A 403 6.30 5.87 24.69
N PRO A 404 5.54 6.20 25.75
CA PRO A 404 4.23 6.84 25.61
C PRO A 404 4.23 8.13 24.77
N HIS A 405 5.28 8.96 24.90
CA HIS A 405 5.38 10.21 24.14
C HIS A 405 5.54 9.97 22.62
N ASN A 406 6.00 8.79 22.20
CA ASN A 406 6.15 8.44 20.78
C ASN A 406 4.80 8.17 20.09
N LEU A 407 3.73 7.84 20.82
CA LEU A 407 2.41 7.49 20.24
C LEU A 407 1.82 8.60 19.36
N SER A 408 2.23 9.85 19.58
CA SER A 408 1.78 10.98 18.76
C SER A 408 2.32 10.96 17.33
N ARG A 409 3.38 10.19 17.04
CA ARG A 409 4.16 10.29 15.80
C ARG A 409 4.67 8.96 15.23
N HIS A 410 4.86 7.94 16.07
CA HIS A 410 5.20 6.59 15.63
C HIS A 410 3.91 5.83 15.30
N ILE A 411 3.93 4.94 14.30
CA ILE A 411 2.76 4.15 13.87
C ILE A 411 2.24 3.11 14.91
N GLY A 412 2.86 3.08 16.09
CA GLY A 412 2.60 2.08 17.11
C GLY A 412 1.35 2.45 17.90
N PHE A 413 0.70 1.45 18.51
CA PHE A 413 -0.47 1.65 19.36
C PHE A 413 -0.07 1.57 20.84
N ASP A 414 -0.99 1.98 21.72
CA ASP A 414 -0.79 1.93 23.18
C ASP A 414 -0.35 0.54 23.67
N CYS A 415 -0.96 -0.52 23.12
CA CYS A 415 -0.61 -1.91 23.43
C CYS A 415 0.84 -2.31 23.07
N HIS A 416 1.56 -1.47 22.32
CA HIS A 416 2.96 -1.68 21.95
C HIS A 416 3.96 -0.91 22.85
N ILE A 417 3.50 -0.14 23.84
CA ILE A 417 4.41 0.56 24.77
C ILE A 417 5.35 -0.46 25.45
N GLY A 418 6.63 -0.14 25.49
CA GLY A 418 7.69 -0.99 26.05
C GLY A 418 8.20 -2.07 25.10
N VAL A 419 7.58 -2.28 23.94
CA VAL A 419 8.09 -3.20 22.89
C VAL A 419 9.19 -2.49 22.09
N SER A 420 10.21 -3.24 21.66
CA SER A 420 11.25 -2.71 20.76
C SER A 420 10.65 -2.23 19.45
N LYS A 421 11.02 -1.04 18.98
CA LYS A 421 10.42 -0.45 17.77
C LYS A 421 10.48 -1.36 16.52
N PRO A 422 11.58 -2.09 16.22
CA PRO A 422 11.64 -2.97 15.04
C PRO A 422 10.61 -4.09 15.07
N HIS A 423 10.37 -4.70 16.24
CA HIS A 423 9.38 -5.77 16.37
C HIS A 423 7.94 -5.27 16.25
N ILE A 424 7.68 -3.98 16.53
CA ILE A 424 6.37 -3.36 16.27
C ILE A 424 6.11 -3.32 14.76
N ILE A 425 7.12 -2.90 13.98
CA ILE A 425 7.02 -2.89 12.52
C ILE A 425 6.82 -4.30 11.97
N GLN A 426 7.56 -5.29 12.49
CA GLN A 426 7.36 -6.70 12.10
C GLN A 426 5.94 -7.21 12.42
N HIS A 427 5.38 -6.84 13.57
CA HIS A 427 4.00 -7.17 13.94
C HIS A 427 2.98 -6.52 12.98
N ILE A 428 3.19 -5.26 12.62
CA ILE A 428 2.36 -4.54 11.65
C ILE A 428 2.46 -5.20 10.27
N ALA A 429 3.67 -5.56 9.82
CA ALA A 429 3.89 -6.28 8.56
C ALA A 429 3.11 -7.59 8.50
N LYS A 430 3.17 -8.38 9.59
CA LYS A 430 2.38 -9.62 9.75
C LYS A 430 0.87 -9.36 9.68
N SER A 431 0.42 -8.20 10.16
CA SER A 431 -1.00 -7.84 10.18
C SER A 431 -1.49 -7.37 8.80
N ILE A 432 -0.60 -6.73 8.02
CA ILE A 432 -0.87 -6.29 6.64
C ILE A 432 -0.90 -7.52 5.71
N TYR A 433 0.15 -8.35 5.74
CA TYR A 433 0.25 -9.57 4.92
C TYR A 433 0.61 -10.80 5.76
N PRO A 434 -0.38 -11.48 6.36
CA PRO A 434 -0.14 -12.62 7.28
C PRO A 434 0.54 -13.84 6.67
N HIS A 435 0.56 -13.95 5.34
CA HIS A 435 1.08 -15.09 4.60
C HIS A 435 2.36 -14.78 3.81
N GLU A 436 2.87 -13.55 3.92
CA GLU A 436 4.14 -13.15 3.31
C GLU A 436 5.29 -13.37 4.30
N PRO A 437 6.54 -13.56 3.82
CA PRO A 437 7.72 -13.61 4.67
C PRO A 437 7.81 -12.37 5.57
N LEU A 438 8.07 -12.58 6.86
CA LEU A 438 8.21 -11.47 7.79
C LEU A 438 9.54 -10.73 7.55
N PRO A 439 9.55 -9.39 7.65
CA PRO A 439 10.78 -8.63 7.66
C PRO A 439 11.60 -8.97 8.91
N GLN A 440 12.93 -8.86 8.81
CA GLN A 440 13.81 -9.06 9.96
C GLN A 440 13.73 -7.83 10.89
N ALA A 441 13.77 -8.06 12.20
CA ALA A 441 13.74 -7.03 13.22
C ALA A 441 14.91 -7.22 14.19
N ILE A 442 15.76 -6.19 14.34
CA ILE A 442 16.95 -6.23 15.18
C ILE A 442 16.89 -5.07 16.19
N HIS A 443 16.77 -5.38 17.47
CA HIS A 443 16.73 -4.39 18.56
C HIS A 443 18.14 -4.08 19.09
N LYS A 444 18.94 -3.40 18.25
CA LYS A 444 20.34 -3.01 18.49
C LYS A 444 20.66 -1.73 17.70
N SER A 445 21.81 -1.13 17.95
CA SER A 445 22.33 -0.09 17.07
C SER A 445 22.92 -0.74 15.81
N ILE A 446 22.72 -0.13 14.64
CA ILE A 446 23.37 -0.54 13.38
C ILE A 446 24.92 -0.52 13.46
N LEU A 447 25.47 0.21 14.44
CA LEU A 447 26.92 0.30 14.67
C LEU A 447 27.44 -0.77 15.63
N ASP A 448 26.57 -1.56 16.27
CA ASP A 448 26.99 -2.62 17.17
C ASP A 448 27.73 -3.73 16.41
N ASP A 449 28.74 -4.31 17.07
CA ASP A 449 29.46 -5.47 16.56
C ASP A 449 28.61 -6.73 16.82
N ASP A 450 27.87 -7.17 15.80
CA ASP A 450 26.88 -8.23 15.92
C ASP A 450 26.73 -9.04 14.63
N ASP A 451 26.64 -10.36 14.76
CA ASP A 451 26.59 -11.29 13.62
C ASP A 451 25.34 -11.09 12.75
N ASP A 452 24.18 -10.79 13.36
CA ASP A 452 22.94 -10.56 12.60
C ASP A 452 23.00 -9.27 11.79
N ILE A 453 23.64 -8.22 12.34
CA ILE A 453 23.86 -6.94 11.65
C ILE A 453 24.87 -7.13 10.51
N ALA A 454 25.98 -7.82 10.76
CA ALA A 454 26.99 -8.11 9.74
C ALA A 454 26.38 -8.93 8.58
N LYS A 455 25.56 -9.93 8.89
CA LYS A 455 24.83 -10.71 7.89
C LYS A 455 23.87 -9.83 7.10
N ALA A 456 23.07 -9.00 7.76
CA ALA A 456 22.14 -8.09 7.09
C ALA A 456 22.88 -7.13 6.14
N MET A 457 24.01 -6.56 6.57
CA MET A 457 24.84 -5.67 5.74
C MET A 457 25.38 -6.37 4.50
N ASN A 458 25.85 -7.61 4.64
CA ASN A 458 26.39 -8.39 3.52
C ASN A 458 25.32 -8.78 2.49
N GLU A 459 24.06 -8.93 2.90
CA GLU A 459 22.96 -9.33 2.03
C GLU A 459 22.18 -8.16 1.43
N ALA A 460 22.37 -6.94 1.93
CA ALA A 460 21.60 -5.77 1.53
C ALA A 460 22.18 -5.07 0.31
N ASP A 461 21.30 -4.45 -0.48
CA ASP A 461 21.65 -3.62 -1.64
C ASP A 461 21.68 -2.13 -1.27
N LEU A 462 20.96 -1.73 -0.22
CA LEU A 462 20.77 -0.34 0.21
C LEU A 462 20.62 -0.24 1.72
N VAL A 463 21.32 0.73 2.32
CA VAL A 463 21.12 1.15 3.72
C VAL A 463 20.42 2.50 3.74
N VAL A 464 19.24 2.54 4.35
CA VAL A 464 18.49 3.76 4.64
C VAL A 464 18.70 4.14 6.10
N ASP A 465 19.45 5.19 6.33
CA ASP A 465 19.64 5.82 7.61
C ASP A 465 18.54 6.86 7.88
N VAL A 466 17.76 6.62 8.92
CA VAL A 466 16.83 7.58 9.54
C VAL A 466 16.96 7.54 11.06
N SER A 467 18.16 7.24 11.57
CA SER A 467 18.42 7.07 13.01
C SER A 467 18.30 8.37 13.79
N THR A 468 18.33 9.51 13.10
CA THR A 468 18.36 10.88 13.65
C THR A 468 19.63 11.22 14.42
N THR A 469 20.73 10.51 14.16
CA THR A 469 22.02 10.70 14.82
C THR A 469 23.13 11.06 13.83
N PHE A 470 24.16 11.79 14.26
CA PHE A 470 25.33 12.06 13.42
C PHE A 470 26.28 10.85 13.30
N GLU A 471 26.38 10.04 14.35
CA GLU A 471 27.36 8.96 14.43
C GLU A 471 27.11 7.86 13.40
N VAL A 472 25.86 7.52 13.09
CA VAL A 472 25.52 6.45 12.12
C VAL A 472 26.04 6.75 10.72
N PRO A 473 25.60 7.83 10.04
CA PRO A 473 26.05 8.09 8.67
C PRO A 473 27.56 8.34 8.61
N ARG A 474 28.14 9.07 9.58
CA ARG A 474 29.59 9.37 9.58
C ARG A 474 30.46 8.13 9.80
N THR A 475 30.07 7.23 10.69
CA THR A 475 30.83 5.99 10.94
C THR A 475 30.69 5.01 9.79
N LEU A 476 29.49 4.89 9.20
CA LEU A 476 29.28 4.02 8.04
C LEU A 476 30.01 4.55 6.79
N ALA A 477 30.17 5.88 6.64
CA ALA A 477 30.95 6.48 5.55
C ALA A 477 32.41 5.98 5.48
N LEU A 478 32.98 5.52 6.61
CA LEU A 478 34.34 5.00 6.69
C LEU A 478 34.47 3.52 6.31
N LYS A 479 33.36 2.79 6.18
CA LYS A 479 33.38 1.36 5.84
C LYS A 479 33.29 1.19 4.33
N ASP A 480 34.23 0.47 3.74
CA ASP A 480 34.24 0.17 2.30
C ASP A 480 33.30 -0.99 1.96
N ASP A 481 33.29 -2.04 2.78
CA ASP A 481 32.54 -3.29 2.54
C ASP A 481 31.09 -3.23 3.07
N ILE A 482 30.37 -2.15 2.74
CA ILE A 482 28.94 -2.03 3.05
C ILE A 482 28.16 -1.49 1.84
N PRO A 483 26.84 -1.72 1.78
CA PRO A 483 26.00 -1.25 0.69
C PRO A 483 25.96 0.28 0.63
N ARG A 484 25.49 0.80 -0.52
CA ARG A 484 25.26 2.24 -0.72
C ARG A 484 24.34 2.79 0.38
N ILE A 485 24.65 3.98 0.87
CA ILE A 485 23.89 4.62 1.95
C ILE A 485 23.04 5.77 1.42
N VAL A 486 21.85 5.90 1.98
CA VAL A 486 21.04 7.11 1.94
C VAL A 486 20.69 7.53 3.36
N SER A 487 20.84 8.81 3.69
CA SER A 487 20.34 9.39 4.94
C SER A 487 19.13 10.26 4.62
N LEU A 488 18.01 9.99 5.31
CA LEU A 488 16.76 10.75 5.20
C LEU A 488 16.39 11.31 6.57
N PHE A 489 16.11 12.60 6.63
CA PHE A 489 15.73 13.23 7.89
C PHE A 489 14.79 14.41 7.70
N LEU A 490 14.12 14.77 8.80
CA LEU A 490 13.31 15.98 8.90
C LEU A 490 14.11 17.04 9.64
N THR A 491 13.92 18.31 9.27
CA THR A 491 14.48 19.42 10.02
C THR A 491 13.74 19.61 11.36
N PRO A 492 14.35 20.30 12.35
CA PRO A 492 13.74 20.46 13.67
C PRO A 492 12.35 21.11 13.66
N SER A 493 12.09 22.04 12.74
CA SER A 493 10.77 22.66 12.58
C SER A 493 9.71 21.72 11.99
N GLY A 494 10.13 20.64 11.32
CA GLY A 494 9.24 19.75 10.56
C GLY A 494 8.76 20.31 9.23
N GLN A 495 9.27 21.48 8.82
CA GLN A 495 8.92 22.15 7.55
C GLN A 495 9.77 21.68 6.38
N SER A 496 10.79 20.86 6.61
CA SER A 496 11.64 20.38 5.54
C SER A 496 12.07 18.94 5.75
N SER A 497 12.32 18.28 4.63
CA SER A 497 12.93 16.95 4.59
C SER A 497 14.12 16.94 3.66
N VAL A 498 15.15 16.18 4.03
CA VAL A 498 16.41 16.11 3.30
C VAL A 498 16.70 14.68 2.90
N MET A 499 17.27 14.50 1.70
CA MET A 499 17.86 13.26 1.23
C MET A 499 19.32 13.51 0.88
N LEU A 500 20.20 12.76 1.55
CA LEU A 500 21.62 12.62 1.20
C LEU A 500 21.82 11.21 0.67
N MET A 501 22.24 11.01 -0.57
CA MET A 501 22.43 9.68 -1.14
C MET A 501 23.79 9.59 -1.83
N GLU A 502 24.61 8.62 -1.42
CA GLU A 502 25.88 8.29 -2.09
C GLU A 502 25.62 7.89 -3.55
N ASP A 503 26.62 7.73 -4.42
CA ASP A 503 26.48 7.01 -5.70
C ASP A 503 26.62 5.49 -5.51
N VAL A 504 26.31 4.68 -6.54
CA VAL A 504 26.42 3.19 -6.47
C VAL A 504 27.84 2.71 -6.21
N ASP A 505 28.84 3.41 -6.75
CA ASP A 505 30.26 3.12 -6.54
C ASP A 505 30.79 3.74 -5.24
N ARG A 506 29.90 4.43 -4.50
CA ARG A 506 30.13 5.15 -3.25
C ARG A 506 31.38 6.04 -3.29
N GLN A 507 31.64 6.67 -4.43
CA GLN A 507 32.76 7.60 -4.61
C GLN A 507 32.53 8.91 -3.85
N CYS A 508 31.28 9.38 -3.83
CA CYS A 508 30.82 10.49 -3.01
C CYS A 508 30.19 9.93 -1.72
N ARG A 509 31.02 9.79 -0.69
CA ARG A 509 30.61 9.26 0.62
C ARG A 509 29.63 10.20 1.35
N ILE A 510 28.74 9.62 2.15
CA ILE A 510 27.62 10.34 2.78
C ILE A 510 28.06 11.51 3.68
N ASP A 511 29.22 11.38 4.35
CA ASP A 511 29.79 12.42 5.21
C ASP A 511 30.34 13.62 4.40
N ALA A 512 30.88 13.37 3.21
CA ALA A 512 31.28 14.44 2.31
C ALA A 512 30.07 15.14 1.68
N ILE A 513 28.97 14.41 1.42
CA ILE A 513 27.69 15.00 1.01
C ILE A 513 27.12 15.87 2.12
N GLU A 514 27.25 15.46 3.39
CA GLU A 514 26.87 16.29 4.56
C GLU A 514 27.61 17.64 4.55
N GLY A 515 28.91 17.66 4.25
CA GLY A 515 29.67 18.90 4.12
C GLY A 515 29.11 19.83 3.03
N GLN A 516 28.76 19.27 1.87
CA GLN A 516 28.15 20.02 0.77
C GLN A 516 26.74 20.52 1.10
N TYR A 517 25.96 19.75 1.88
CA TYR A 517 24.67 20.16 2.41
C TYR A 517 24.77 21.40 3.30
N TYR A 518 25.73 21.43 4.23
CA TYR A 518 25.94 22.63 5.04
C TYR A 518 26.43 23.83 4.21
N ARG A 519 27.27 23.63 3.20
CA ARG A 519 27.63 24.72 2.27
C ARG A 519 26.40 25.25 1.52
N ALA A 520 25.48 24.37 1.11
CA ALA A 520 24.25 24.78 0.45
C ALA A 520 23.35 25.63 1.37
N ILE A 521 23.23 25.27 2.65
CA ILE A 521 22.54 26.09 3.67
C ILE A 521 23.18 27.48 3.78
N LEU A 522 24.51 27.56 3.84
CA LEU A 522 25.22 28.83 4.00
C LEU A 522 25.09 29.76 2.79
N SER A 523 24.88 29.20 1.60
CA SER A 523 24.88 29.92 0.32
C SER A 523 23.49 30.17 -0.27
N SER A 524 22.44 29.56 0.29
CA SER A 524 21.07 29.65 -0.27
C SER A 524 20.13 30.46 0.60
N GLU A 525 19.15 31.11 -0.02
CA GLU A 525 18.11 31.89 0.67
C GLU A 525 17.26 31.01 1.59
N TRP A 526 16.86 29.82 1.12
CA TRP A 526 16.09 28.84 1.90
C TRP A 526 16.85 28.34 3.14
N GLY A 527 18.18 28.44 3.17
CA GLY A 527 18.99 28.01 4.31
C GLY A 527 18.76 28.83 5.58
N SER A 528 18.25 30.06 5.45
CA SER A 528 18.05 31.00 6.56
C SER A 528 17.06 30.52 7.64
N THR A 529 16.09 29.68 7.27
CA THR A 529 15.06 29.14 8.16
C THR A 529 15.19 27.63 8.38
N HIS A 530 16.05 26.97 7.61
CA HIS A 530 16.06 25.52 7.47
C HIS A 530 16.27 24.73 8.78
N LEU A 531 17.19 25.18 9.64
CA LEU A 531 17.54 24.52 10.92
C LEU A 531 17.11 25.32 12.15
N GLN A 532 16.16 26.25 12.02
CA GLN A 532 15.60 26.96 13.18
C GLN A 532 14.88 25.99 14.13
N HIS A 533 14.74 26.39 15.40
CA HIS A 533 14.13 25.58 16.48
C HIS A 533 14.89 24.26 16.78
N ASN A 534 16.19 24.24 16.52
CA ASN A 534 17.10 23.12 16.85
C ASN A 534 17.29 22.90 18.37
N TYR A 535 16.94 23.86 19.22
CA TYR A 535 16.94 23.71 20.67
C TYR A 535 15.59 23.09 21.10
N GLY A 536 15.52 21.75 21.18
CA GLY A 536 14.28 21.03 21.46
C GLY A 536 13.53 21.54 22.71
N ASP A 537 12.22 21.78 22.57
CA ASP A 537 11.46 22.60 23.51
C ASP A 537 10.90 21.86 24.75
N ARG A 538 10.94 20.52 24.82
CA ARG A 538 10.29 19.78 25.91
C ARG A 538 11.00 18.53 26.41
N TRP A 539 11.06 18.47 27.73
CA TRP A 539 11.37 17.28 28.51
C TRP A 539 10.13 16.41 28.64
N VAL A 540 10.22 15.17 28.17
CA VAL A 540 9.15 14.16 28.20
C VAL A 540 9.38 13.10 29.28
N GLY A 541 10.42 13.25 30.10
CA GLY A 541 10.78 12.39 31.22
C GLY A 541 11.53 13.13 32.34
N GLY A 542 11.98 12.38 33.36
CA GLY A 542 12.64 12.93 34.54
C GLY A 542 14.14 13.23 34.37
N GLY A 543 14.74 12.91 33.23
CA GLY A 543 16.18 13.05 32.97
C GLY A 543 16.53 13.93 31.78
N CYS A 544 17.72 14.55 31.80
CA CYS A 544 18.20 15.55 30.83
C CYS A 544 18.30 15.10 29.37
N ARG A 545 18.07 13.82 29.08
CA ARG A 545 18.17 13.23 27.76
C ARG A 545 16.82 12.86 27.15
N ASP A 546 15.72 13.03 27.89
CA ASP A 546 14.36 12.75 27.41
C ASP A 546 13.79 13.98 26.69
N ILE A 547 14.48 14.48 25.67
CA ILE A 547 14.03 15.63 24.87
C ILE A 547 13.32 15.13 23.63
N SER A 548 12.05 15.52 23.46
CA SER A 548 11.27 15.22 22.26
C SER A 548 11.06 16.47 21.43
N VAL A 549 11.30 16.38 20.13
CA VAL A 549 10.99 17.46 19.17
C VAL A 549 9.48 17.69 19.09
N ARG A 550 9.07 18.96 19.00
CA ARG A 550 7.68 19.38 18.77
C ARG A 550 7.41 19.36 17.28
N MET A 551 6.68 18.35 16.82
CA MET A 551 6.34 18.19 15.41
C MET A 551 4.95 17.59 15.26
N SER A 552 4.15 18.11 14.33
CA SER A 552 2.84 17.53 14.00
C SER A 552 3.03 16.18 13.32
N SER A 553 2.10 15.26 13.56
CA SER A 553 2.06 13.98 12.83
C SER A 553 1.85 14.19 11.33
N GLU A 554 1.14 15.25 10.95
CA GLU A 554 0.87 15.62 9.55
C GLU A 554 2.16 15.88 8.77
N CYS A 555 3.08 16.66 9.35
CA CYS A 555 4.39 16.95 8.76
C CYS A 555 5.17 15.66 8.45
N ILE A 556 5.12 14.70 9.38
CA ILE A 556 5.81 13.42 9.24
C ILE A 556 5.24 12.63 8.08
N HIS A 557 3.92 12.58 7.94
CA HIS A 557 3.27 11.84 6.85
C HIS A 557 3.49 12.50 5.49
N VAL A 558 3.41 13.83 5.40
CA VAL A 558 3.69 14.58 4.16
C VAL A 558 5.12 14.30 3.69
N HIS A 559 6.10 14.50 4.58
CA HIS A 559 7.50 14.31 4.23
C HIS A 559 7.85 12.82 4.04
N ALA A 560 7.28 11.89 4.80
CA ALA A 560 7.49 10.46 4.57
C ALA A 560 6.95 10.01 3.20
N GLY A 561 5.80 10.54 2.76
CA GLY A 561 5.28 10.27 1.42
C GLY A 561 6.21 10.77 0.31
N ILE A 562 6.75 11.99 0.47
CA ILE A 562 7.72 12.56 -0.46
C ILE A 562 9.00 11.73 -0.48
N LEU A 563 9.64 11.54 0.68
CA LEU A 563 10.90 10.82 0.81
C LEU A 563 10.78 9.36 0.35
N SER A 564 9.67 8.68 0.69
CA SER A 564 9.37 7.34 0.20
C SER A 564 9.39 7.28 -1.33
N ARG A 565 8.58 8.13 -1.99
CA ARG A 565 8.52 8.16 -3.46
C ARG A 565 9.85 8.55 -4.09
N GLN A 566 10.51 9.56 -3.55
CA GLN A 566 11.77 10.08 -4.08
C GLN A 566 12.90 9.07 -3.92
N LEU A 567 12.95 8.32 -2.81
CA LEU A 567 13.93 7.27 -2.62
C LEU A 567 13.75 6.19 -3.69
N ARG A 568 12.53 5.69 -3.91
CA ARG A 568 12.27 4.69 -4.96
C ARG A 568 12.78 5.15 -6.33
N GLN A 569 12.48 6.40 -6.69
CA GLN A 569 12.90 6.97 -7.98
C GLN A 569 14.40 7.22 -8.07
N THR A 570 15.05 7.50 -6.94
CA THR A 570 16.50 7.80 -6.89
C THR A 570 17.32 6.52 -6.80
N ALA A 571 16.83 5.48 -6.14
CA ALA A 571 17.47 4.16 -6.08
C ALA A 571 17.62 3.52 -7.47
N LEU A 572 16.72 3.85 -8.41
CA LEU A 572 16.83 3.45 -9.82
C LEU A 572 17.94 4.21 -10.58
N LYS A 573 18.48 5.27 -9.98
CA LYS A 573 19.55 6.09 -10.55
C LYS A 573 20.88 5.74 -9.85
N GLY A 574 21.94 5.60 -10.63
CA GLY A 574 23.27 5.27 -10.11
C GLY A 574 23.98 6.42 -9.38
N ASN A 575 23.59 7.66 -9.65
CA ASN A 575 24.34 8.85 -9.24
C ASN A 575 24.03 9.29 -7.79
N ALA A 576 25.02 9.90 -7.15
CA ALA A 576 24.83 10.59 -5.87
C ALA A 576 23.79 11.71 -6.01
N ARG A 577 23.06 11.98 -4.93
CA ARG A 577 22.00 12.99 -4.92
C ARG A 577 21.91 13.68 -3.56
N LEU A 578 21.75 15.00 -3.59
CA LEU A 578 21.38 15.83 -2.44
C LEU A 578 20.16 16.66 -2.84
N CYS A 579 19.05 16.45 -2.14
CA CYS A 579 17.81 17.18 -2.40
C CYS A 579 17.12 17.55 -1.08
N ILE A 580 16.56 18.76 -1.04
CA ILE A 580 15.80 19.30 0.08
C ILE A 580 14.39 19.59 -0.41
N TRP A 581 13.37 19.20 0.36
CA TRP A 581 11.99 19.59 0.15
C TRP A 581 11.53 20.50 1.28
N VAL A 582 11.06 21.71 0.96
CA VAL A 582 10.64 22.75 1.91
C VAL A 582 9.16 23.03 1.74
N SER A 583 8.39 22.80 2.80
CA SER A 583 6.94 23.01 2.81
C SER A 583 6.62 24.44 3.19
N ASP A 584 5.76 25.09 2.40
CA ASP A 584 5.13 26.34 2.80
C ASP A 584 3.90 26.04 3.68
N GLU A 585 3.94 26.45 4.96
CA GLU A 585 2.87 26.13 5.91
C GLU A 585 1.52 26.75 5.55
N ILE A 586 1.51 27.88 4.84
CA ILE A 586 0.29 28.62 4.55
C ILE A 586 -0.45 28.03 3.36
N SER A 587 0.26 27.80 2.25
CA SER A 587 -0.30 27.28 1.01
C SER A 587 -0.29 25.75 0.92
N GLY A 588 0.58 25.09 1.70
CA GLY A 588 0.87 23.67 1.57
C GLY A 588 1.72 23.33 0.33
N ALA A 589 2.27 24.33 -0.36
CA ALA A 589 3.17 24.12 -1.49
C ALA A 589 4.47 23.42 -1.04
N MET A 590 5.07 22.67 -1.96
CA MET A 590 6.28 21.91 -1.70
C MET A 590 7.34 22.25 -2.73
N ASP A 591 8.37 22.98 -2.31
CA ASP A 591 9.50 23.35 -3.15
C ASP A 591 10.62 22.33 -3.00
N ALA A 592 11.23 21.94 -4.12
CA ALA A 592 12.37 21.04 -4.16
C ALA A 592 13.63 21.79 -4.57
N HIS A 593 14.66 21.74 -3.73
CA HIS A 593 15.98 22.29 -3.99
C HIS A 593 16.96 21.15 -4.28
N GLU A 594 17.27 20.96 -5.56
CA GLU A 594 18.29 20.02 -6.01
C GLU A 594 19.66 20.69 -5.89
N ILE A 595 20.59 20.06 -5.19
CA ILE A 595 21.93 20.62 -4.98
C ILE A 595 22.91 19.88 -5.88
N GLU A 596 23.68 20.65 -6.65
CA GLU A 596 24.77 20.12 -7.44
C GLU A 596 25.88 19.58 -6.52
N LEU A 597 26.21 18.31 -6.70
CA LEU A 597 27.28 17.64 -5.97
C LEU A 597 28.58 17.67 -6.76
N TYR A 598 29.66 17.96 -6.06
CA TYR A 598 31.01 17.99 -6.57
C TYR A 598 31.78 16.75 -6.09
N SER A 599 32.69 16.26 -6.93
CA SER A 599 33.57 15.14 -6.57
C SER A 599 34.43 15.49 -5.36
N VAL A 600 34.67 14.50 -4.52
CA VAL A 600 35.33 14.67 -3.21
C VAL A 600 36.79 14.23 -3.29
N VAL A 601 37.66 14.98 -2.63
CA VAL A 601 39.07 14.66 -2.42
C VAL A 601 39.27 14.37 -0.93
N SER A 602 39.98 13.29 -0.64
CA SER A 602 40.38 12.92 0.73
C SER A 602 41.91 12.93 0.84
N ILE A 603 42.43 13.60 1.86
CA ILE A 603 43.87 13.71 2.14
C ILE A 603 44.12 13.24 3.57
N ILE A 604 45.15 12.42 3.75
CA ILE A 604 45.61 12.02 5.09
C ILE A 604 46.71 13.00 5.52
N SER A 605 46.52 13.65 6.66
CA SER A 605 47.51 14.52 7.29
C SER A 605 47.66 14.15 8.77
N GLY A 606 48.73 13.44 9.10
CA GLY A 606 48.93 12.89 10.45
C GLY A 606 47.92 11.78 10.73
N GLU A 607 47.18 11.90 11.84
CA GLU A 607 46.09 10.97 12.19
C GLU A 607 44.74 11.36 11.57
N TRP A 608 44.65 12.51 10.89
CA TRP A 608 43.40 13.06 10.38
C TRP A 608 43.21 12.77 8.90
N VAL A 609 41.98 12.40 8.55
CA VAL A 609 41.49 12.40 7.15
C VAL A 609 40.77 13.72 6.91
N VAL A 610 41.32 14.57 6.05
CA VAL A 610 40.68 15.81 5.63
C VAL A 610 39.95 15.59 4.31
N LYS A 611 38.65 15.90 4.29
CA LYS A 611 37.79 15.80 3.10
C LYS A 611 37.37 17.18 2.64
N TYR A 612 37.42 17.42 1.34
CA TYR A 612 36.87 18.61 0.70
C TYR A 612 36.41 18.26 -0.71
N ASP A 613 35.53 19.05 -1.31
CA ASP A 613 35.04 18.82 -2.67
C ASP A 613 35.59 19.83 -3.70
N GLN A 614 35.45 19.49 -4.97
CA GLN A 614 35.93 20.32 -6.07
C GLN A 614 35.23 21.68 -6.16
N GLY A 615 34.00 21.82 -5.66
CA GLY A 615 33.31 23.11 -5.62
C GLY A 615 34.02 24.10 -4.68
N LEU A 616 34.49 23.64 -3.52
CA LEU A 616 35.30 24.45 -2.61
C LEU A 616 36.65 24.79 -3.26
N ALA A 617 37.32 23.80 -3.87
CA ALA A 617 38.59 24.03 -4.55
C ALA A 617 38.48 25.09 -5.67
N GLN A 618 37.42 25.00 -6.49
CA GLN A 618 37.12 25.96 -7.55
C GLN A 618 36.85 27.36 -6.99
N LYS A 619 36.09 27.46 -5.89
CA LYS A 619 35.85 28.74 -5.20
C LYS A 619 37.17 29.39 -4.76
N LEU A 620 38.06 28.62 -4.13
CA LEU A 620 39.36 29.13 -3.69
C LEU A 620 40.27 29.54 -4.85
N GLN A 621 40.30 28.74 -5.92
CA GLN A 621 41.03 29.09 -7.14
C GLN A 621 40.49 30.37 -7.77
N HIS A 622 39.17 30.55 -7.82
CA HIS A 622 38.56 31.75 -8.34
C HIS A 622 38.91 32.98 -7.49
N THR A 623 38.82 32.89 -6.16
CA THR A 623 39.21 33.95 -5.24
C THR A 623 40.68 34.32 -5.40
N ARG A 624 41.56 33.31 -5.54
CA ARG A 624 42.98 33.53 -5.85
C ARG A 624 43.17 34.32 -7.14
N LEU A 625 42.52 33.91 -8.23
CA LEU A 625 42.65 34.57 -9.53
C LEU A 625 42.21 36.04 -9.48
N GLN A 626 41.17 36.36 -8.69
CA GLN A 626 40.71 37.74 -8.50
C GLN A 626 41.68 38.61 -7.69
N ALA A 627 42.46 38.00 -6.79
CA ALA A 627 43.41 38.70 -5.93
C ALA A 627 44.80 38.91 -6.55
N LEU A 628 45.11 38.19 -7.65
CA LEU A 628 46.41 38.30 -8.31
C LEU A 628 46.73 39.76 -8.70
N PRO A 629 47.98 40.21 -8.54
CA PRO A 629 49.18 39.42 -8.23
C PRO A 629 49.43 39.16 -6.73
N ASN A 630 48.56 39.64 -5.85
CA ASN A 630 48.77 39.52 -4.41
C ASN A 630 48.21 38.20 -3.84
N GLU A 631 48.67 37.83 -2.65
CA GLU A 631 48.11 36.74 -1.87
C GLU A 631 46.79 37.15 -1.20
N THR A 632 45.82 36.24 -1.14
CA THR A 632 44.57 36.38 -0.38
C THR A 632 44.40 35.18 0.55
N GLY A 633 43.43 35.25 1.46
CA GLY A 633 43.13 34.17 2.38
C GLY A 633 41.97 34.49 3.31
N GLY A 634 41.71 33.57 4.23
CA GLY A 634 40.59 33.70 5.15
C GLY A 634 40.47 32.54 6.11
N ALA A 635 39.43 32.58 6.94
CA ALA A 635 39.08 31.47 7.81
C ALA A 635 38.40 30.34 7.02
N ILE A 636 38.67 29.11 7.42
CA ILE A 636 37.99 27.91 6.93
C ILE A 636 37.00 27.47 8.00
N VAL A 637 35.79 27.14 7.56
CA VAL A 637 34.77 26.51 8.41
C VAL A 637 34.50 25.09 7.95
N GLY A 638 34.27 24.20 8.89
CA GLY A 638 34.14 22.77 8.63
C GLY A 638 33.57 22.00 9.81
N ILE A 639 33.56 20.68 9.67
CA ILE A 639 33.08 19.73 10.69
C ILE A 639 34.29 18.96 11.18
N THR A 640 34.49 18.91 12.49
CA THR A 640 35.55 18.10 13.12
C THR A 640 34.91 16.91 13.83
N ASP A 641 35.20 15.69 13.34
CA ASP A 641 34.80 14.43 13.97
C ASP A 641 36.01 13.78 14.64
N PHE A 642 36.08 13.91 15.96
CA PHE A 642 37.16 13.35 16.77
C PHE A 642 37.14 11.83 16.87
N LYS A 643 35.96 11.20 16.81
CA LYS A 643 35.82 9.76 16.96
C LYS A 643 36.36 9.05 15.72
N ASN A 644 36.01 9.60 14.56
CA ASN A 644 36.39 9.10 13.25
C ASN A 644 37.67 9.74 12.71
N LYS A 645 38.28 10.66 13.46
CA LYS A 645 39.47 11.43 13.06
C LYS A 645 39.35 12.03 11.66
N THR A 646 38.18 12.61 11.38
CA THR A 646 37.85 13.19 10.08
C THR A 646 37.59 14.69 10.22
N ILE A 647 38.10 15.50 9.29
CA ILE A 647 37.78 16.93 9.17
C ILE A 647 37.16 17.16 7.80
N ILE A 648 35.92 17.63 7.74
CA ILE A 648 35.23 17.95 6.48
C ILE A 648 35.25 19.45 6.30
N LEU A 649 35.93 19.94 5.27
CA LEU A 649 35.97 21.36 4.93
C LEU A 649 34.67 21.73 4.20
N VAL A 650 33.90 22.65 4.77
CA VAL A 650 32.57 23.02 4.27
C VAL A 650 32.67 24.24 3.36
N ASP A 651 33.20 25.35 3.89
CA ASP A 651 33.36 26.58 3.14
C ASP A 651 34.43 27.49 3.77
N VAL A 652 34.68 28.65 3.16
CA VAL A 652 35.54 29.71 3.67
C VAL A 652 34.77 31.00 3.92
N LEU A 653 35.18 31.72 4.95
CA LEU A 653 34.66 33.05 5.25
C LEU A 653 35.28 34.09 4.29
N PRO A 654 34.56 35.19 4.00
CA PRO A 654 35.11 36.30 3.22
C PRO A 654 36.40 36.85 3.82
N GLU A 655 37.30 37.35 2.96
CA GLU A 655 38.48 38.09 3.40
C GLU A 655 38.05 39.32 4.22
N PRO A 656 38.55 39.50 5.45
CA PRO A 656 38.30 40.70 6.24
C PRO A 656 38.78 41.96 5.51
N ILE A 657 38.00 43.05 5.55
CA ILE A 657 38.33 44.31 4.86
C ILE A 657 39.61 45.00 5.38
N ASP A 658 40.04 44.66 6.58
CA ASP A 658 41.25 45.15 7.24
C ASP A 658 42.48 44.25 7.01
N SER A 659 42.37 43.24 6.14
CA SER A 659 43.47 42.36 5.74
C SER A 659 44.54 43.13 4.96
N LYS A 660 45.79 42.70 5.11
CA LYS A 660 46.95 43.26 4.39
C LYS A 660 47.50 42.22 3.44
N SER A 661 47.44 42.54 2.16
CA SER A 661 47.78 41.65 1.07
C SER A 661 48.95 42.23 0.25
N SER A 662 49.90 41.37 -0.12
CA SER A 662 51.02 41.69 -1.00
C SER A 662 51.42 40.47 -1.84
N PRO A 663 52.29 40.59 -2.85
CA PRO A 663 52.78 39.45 -3.63
C PRO A 663 53.69 38.48 -2.86
N ALA A 664 54.00 38.71 -1.58
CA ALA A 664 54.92 37.87 -0.81
C ALA A 664 54.43 37.55 0.60
N SER A 665 53.27 38.09 1.01
CA SER A 665 52.70 37.82 2.33
C SER A 665 51.24 38.24 2.38
N PHE A 666 50.44 37.46 3.11
CA PHE A 666 49.08 37.78 3.52
C PHE A 666 48.95 37.83 5.05
N VAL A 667 48.38 38.92 5.57
CA VAL A 667 48.03 39.06 6.99
C VAL A 667 46.53 39.27 7.10
N ARG A 668 45.84 38.26 7.61
CA ARG A 668 44.37 38.27 7.80
C ARG A 668 43.96 39.30 8.86
N GLY A 669 43.00 40.15 8.52
CA GLY A 669 42.32 41.04 9.47
C GLY A 669 41.31 40.32 10.37
N GLU A 670 40.60 41.09 11.19
CA GLU A 670 39.59 40.55 12.12
C GLU A 670 38.19 41.15 11.92
N ALA A 671 38.07 42.23 11.14
CA ALA A 671 36.79 42.94 10.99
C ALA A 671 35.70 42.03 10.38
N GLY A 672 34.57 41.91 11.08
CA GLY A 672 33.39 41.16 10.63
C GLY A 672 33.50 39.63 10.73
N GLN A 673 34.64 39.09 11.18
CA GLN A 673 34.86 37.63 11.20
C GLN A 673 34.06 36.94 12.30
N GLN A 674 33.91 37.59 13.46
CA GLN A 674 33.13 37.03 14.56
C GLN A 674 31.65 36.93 14.17
N GLU A 675 31.09 37.98 13.58
CA GLU A 675 29.71 38.01 13.11
C GLU A 675 29.47 37.00 11.99
N ALA A 676 30.44 36.83 11.08
CA ALA A 676 30.38 35.82 10.04
C ALA A 676 30.36 34.40 10.64
N LEU A 677 31.20 34.11 11.64
CA LEU A 677 31.21 32.82 12.32
C LEU A 677 29.93 32.58 13.13
N GLU A 678 29.41 33.60 13.83
CA GLU A 678 28.14 33.54 14.55
C GLU A 678 26.96 33.25 13.60
N ARG A 679 26.98 33.81 12.39
CA ARG A 679 26.02 33.48 11.33
C ARG A 679 26.15 32.02 10.90
N VAL A 680 27.37 31.51 10.70
CA VAL A 680 27.59 30.08 10.39
C VAL A 680 27.01 29.20 11.51
N HIS A 681 27.30 29.51 12.77
CA HIS A 681 26.77 28.80 13.92
C HIS A 681 25.24 28.81 13.97
N GLN A 682 24.61 29.96 13.70
CA GLN A 682 23.16 30.10 13.69
C GLN A 682 22.51 29.24 12.59
N LEU A 683 23.04 29.31 11.36
CA LEU A 683 22.45 28.63 10.21
C LEU A 683 22.67 27.12 10.22
N THR A 684 23.78 26.67 10.80
CA THR A 684 24.19 25.25 10.79
C THR A 684 23.92 24.54 12.12
N ALA A 685 23.16 25.16 13.03
CA ALA A 685 22.91 24.65 14.37
C ALA A 685 24.21 24.30 15.13
N ARG A 686 25.28 25.08 14.91
CA ARG A 686 26.65 24.90 15.45
C ARG A 686 27.35 23.60 15.02
N VAL A 687 26.86 22.90 14.01
CA VAL A 687 27.56 21.71 13.48
C VAL A 687 28.81 22.09 12.71
N VAL A 688 28.76 23.22 11.99
CA VAL A 688 29.92 23.77 11.28
C VAL A 688 30.58 24.84 12.15
N ASP A 689 31.89 24.73 12.30
CA ASP A 689 32.69 25.63 13.13
C ASP A 689 34.03 25.98 12.45
N TYR A 690 34.78 26.90 13.04
CA TYR A 690 36.12 27.27 12.61
C TYR A 690 37.08 26.07 12.74
N VAL A 691 37.72 25.68 11.63
CA VAL A 691 38.69 24.57 11.60
C VAL A 691 40.11 25.00 11.28
N GLY A 692 40.30 26.25 10.82
CA GLY A 692 41.63 26.76 10.51
C GLY A 692 41.63 27.90 9.50
N GLU A 693 42.73 28.05 8.78
CA GLU A 693 42.94 29.17 7.85
C GLU A 693 43.39 28.68 6.47
N TRP A 694 43.02 29.42 5.45
CA TRP A 694 43.54 29.22 4.10
C TRP A 694 44.21 30.49 3.59
N HIS A 695 45.15 30.31 2.66
CA HIS A 695 45.70 31.40 1.88
C HIS A 695 46.14 30.91 0.50
N SER A 696 46.39 31.85 -0.41
CA SER A 696 46.85 31.56 -1.77
C SER A 696 48.30 31.98 -1.97
N HIS A 697 49.06 31.22 -2.75
CA HIS A 697 50.36 31.66 -3.26
C HIS A 697 50.24 32.35 -4.64
N PRO A 698 51.12 33.33 -4.96
CA PRO A 698 51.09 34.06 -6.23
C PRO A 698 51.37 33.19 -7.47
N GLN A 699 51.31 33.80 -8.65
CA GLN A 699 51.63 33.13 -9.92
C GLN A 699 53.08 32.57 -9.91
N GLY A 700 53.26 31.32 -10.33
CA GLY A 700 54.57 30.67 -10.44
C GLY A 700 55.11 30.00 -9.16
N PHE A 701 54.34 30.02 -8.06
CA PHE A 701 54.67 29.30 -6.82
C PHE A 701 53.79 28.06 -6.65
N SER A 702 54.30 27.04 -5.96
CA SER A 702 53.55 25.82 -5.57
C SER A 702 52.81 26.01 -4.24
N ALA A 703 51.85 25.15 -3.91
CA ALA A 703 51.15 25.15 -2.63
C ALA A 703 51.99 24.65 -1.43
N LYS A 704 53.27 24.35 -1.62
CA LYS A 704 54.15 23.90 -0.54
C LYS A 704 54.31 24.98 0.54
N ALA A 705 54.09 24.60 1.80
CA ALA A 705 54.25 25.48 2.94
C ALA A 705 55.67 26.04 3.05
N SER A 706 55.77 27.35 3.25
CA SER A 706 56.97 28.09 3.58
C SER A 706 57.32 28.00 5.08
N ASN A 707 58.47 28.55 5.46
CA ASN A 707 58.84 28.65 6.88
C ASN A 707 57.89 29.57 7.67
N GLU A 708 57.28 30.57 7.02
CA GLU A 708 56.31 31.46 7.66
C GLU A 708 55.00 30.73 7.91
N ASP A 709 54.56 29.91 6.96
CA ASP A 709 53.36 29.07 7.07
C ASP A 709 53.51 28.04 8.19
N ASP A 710 54.68 27.42 8.30
CA ASP A 710 55.02 26.50 9.39
C ASP A 710 54.96 27.18 10.76
N ASN A 711 55.31 28.46 10.86
CA ASN A 711 55.19 29.22 12.10
C ASN A 711 53.74 29.64 12.36
N LEU A 712 52.98 29.98 11.31
CA LEU A 712 51.57 30.32 11.39
C LEU A 712 50.75 29.14 11.93
N ILE A 713 50.87 27.96 11.32
CA ILE A 713 50.10 26.79 11.75
C ILE A 713 50.46 26.36 13.18
N LYS A 714 51.72 26.52 13.61
CA LYS A 714 52.11 26.29 15.02
C LYS A 714 51.42 27.25 15.98
N LYS A 715 51.30 28.53 15.60
CA LYS A 715 50.58 29.53 16.41
C LYS A 715 49.08 29.25 16.43
N LEU A 716 48.48 28.89 15.29
CA LEU A 716 47.07 28.50 15.21
C LEU A 716 46.79 27.28 16.09
N HIS A 717 47.58 26.23 15.96
CA HIS A 717 47.48 25.04 16.81
C HIS A 717 47.64 25.36 18.30
N GLN A 718 48.56 26.25 18.69
CA GLN A 718 48.71 26.67 20.08
C GLN A 718 47.45 27.34 20.66
N LYS A 719 46.68 28.05 19.84
CA LYS A 719 45.39 28.64 20.23
C LYS A 719 44.29 27.58 20.26
N MET A 720 44.16 26.79 19.21
CA MET A 720 43.08 25.80 19.05
C MET A 720 43.19 24.62 20.03
N ARG A 721 44.42 24.22 20.41
CA ARG A 721 44.64 23.14 21.39
C ARG A 721 44.08 23.45 22.78
N VAL A 722 43.77 24.72 23.10
CA VAL A 722 43.15 25.09 24.38
C VAL A 722 41.80 24.39 24.54
N GLU A 723 41.09 24.19 23.44
CA GLU A 723 39.83 23.42 23.37
C GLU A 723 40.04 22.00 22.83
N GLY A 724 41.29 21.59 22.63
CA GLY A 724 41.64 20.28 22.05
C GLY A 724 41.40 20.15 20.54
N LEU A 725 41.14 21.25 19.83
CA LEU A 725 40.86 21.24 18.40
C LEU A 725 42.15 21.12 17.56
N PRO A 726 42.14 20.35 16.45
CA PRO A 726 43.21 20.38 15.45
C PRO A 726 43.18 21.70 14.68
N ALA A 727 44.33 22.11 14.12
CA ALA A 727 44.40 23.28 13.26
C ALA A 727 44.68 22.89 11.81
N VAL A 728 43.79 23.28 10.89
CA VAL A 728 43.95 23.10 9.45
C VAL A 728 44.60 24.33 8.83
N MET A 729 45.57 24.11 7.96
CA MET A 729 46.07 25.13 7.05
C MET A 729 45.95 24.63 5.61
N LEU A 730 45.24 25.39 4.77
CA LEU A 730 45.05 25.08 3.36
C LEU A 730 45.75 26.13 2.51
N ILE A 731 46.64 25.69 1.62
CA ILE A 731 47.39 26.56 0.72
C ILE A 731 46.94 26.26 -0.70
N VAL A 732 46.52 27.29 -1.44
CA VAL A 732 46.12 27.17 -2.85
C VAL A 732 47.15 27.84 -3.74
N ALA A 733 47.66 27.13 -4.74
CA ALA A 733 48.47 27.72 -5.79
C ALA A 733 47.91 27.39 -7.17
N GLU A 734 48.64 27.73 -8.24
CA GLU A 734 48.11 27.64 -9.61
C GLU A 734 47.66 26.23 -10.00
N ASN A 735 48.43 25.20 -9.63
CA ASN A 735 48.21 23.84 -10.10
C ASN A 735 48.00 22.82 -8.97
N ASP A 736 48.10 23.24 -7.71
CA ASP A 736 48.06 22.35 -6.56
C ASP A 736 47.39 23.01 -5.34
N ILE A 737 46.88 22.15 -4.46
CA ILE A 737 46.37 22.50 -3.13
C ILE A 737 47.13 21.63 -2.13
N ASN A 738 47.61 22.25 -1.06
CA ASN A 738 48.27 21.56 0.03
C ASN A 738 47.50 21.79 1.32
N ILE A 739 47.26 20.71 2.07
CA ILE A 739 46.55 20.76 3.35
C ILE A 739 47.48 20.21 4.43
N VAL A 740 47.67 20.97 5.48
CA VAL A 740 48.46 20.58 6.65
C VAL A 740 47.56 20.62 7.88
N VAL A 741 47.61 19.57 8.69
CA VAL A 741 46.90 19.48 9.98
C VAL A 741 47.91 19.37 11.11
N ARG A 742 47.70 20.13 12.18
CA ARG A 742 48.53 20.13 13.40
C ARG A 742 47.72 19.83 14.64
#